data_AF-A0AAD6QRN7-F1
#
_entry.id   AF-A0AAD6QRN7-F1
#
_cell.length_a   1.000
_cell.length_b   1.000
_cell.length_c   1.000
_cell.angle_alpha   90.00
_cell.angle_beta   90.00
_cell.angle_gamma   90.00
#
_symmetry.space_group_name_H-M   'P 1'
#
loop_
_entity.id
_entity.type
_entity.pdbx_description
1 polymer ?
#
loop_
_entity_poly.entity_id
_entity_poly.type
_entity_poly.pdbx_seq_one_letter_code
_entity_poly.pdbx_strand_id
1 'polypeptide(L)'
;MHGRPRKAPKPEDLAASAAKAEKLRILQSQFLLNHHQKIFTKEALELSSKLLEINPECYTAWNYRKLAVQHSLLESNLDPDSVNSILDQELRVVENALRQNFKSYGAWYHRKWVLNKGHSSTENELRLLDKLQNVDPRNFHAWNYRRFVAALLNRSDEDELNHTQDFIDKNFSNYSAWHNRSVLVSNLMKKKVQAFSRKDEVLIREYELVREAVFTDEDDQSGWFYHRWLLDQTVKAESPLLASSWPAHGSEITLSGDRYLDLGSSSPFNTYQFDSGSLPLILYFNQAVEGVNTSTVTVSSGFNVTKDVIWKPILSNNSKTTQVWVGQLKFPEVELDSLGGYTMEVTLGHSQGIISSSGFHYSHPSHFSFTVHVQPAKTEPVEGLGSEKISWRDENFHIYEPDSLESNSVLPLDHLSIKNEREPTDSSWQAKIIDEEISNFRELLDCKIGKLTLARLLTARDALMSSEKPVHSEEVLRLYSELMKLDPPHSRFYKDEHSLVLLEKVIYGRESLLSYCFRYRNLTSSSSSNPICLRLNGLSLSRLGSFEKLLWVQMLDLSHNELQSIEGLEAMQLLSHLNLIGSEWDGNETVTDGVSLVSYWEAFFILRGLKLTQIDIAGNAIADEKFTAFLAKVMPCTQVAGWCTIELILIYSDFHCSKS
;
A
#
# COMPACT_ATOMS: atom_id res chain seq x y z
N MET A 1 -10.71 -32.47 -7.53
CA MET A 1 -11.00 -31.83 -6.24
C MET A 1 -12.26 -30.97 -6.30
N HIS A 2 -12.45 -30.15 -7.34
CA HIS A 2 -13.61 -29.24 -7.43
C HIS A 2 -14.85 -29.89 -8.05
N GLY A 3 -16.04 -29.38 -7.68
CA GLY A 3 -17.33 -29.70 -8.31
C GLY A 3 -17.81 -31.15 -8.16
N ARG A 4 -17.13 -31.99 -7.37
CA ARG A 4 -17.56 -33.37 -7.12
C ARG A 4 -18.69 -33.38 -6.10
N PRO A 5 -19.92 -33.77 -6.47
CA PRO A 5 -21.01 -33.88 -5.51
C PRO A 5 -20.63 -34.90 -4.44
N ARG A 6 -20.83 -34.57 -3.16
CA ARG A 6 -20.65 -35.54 -2.06
C ARG A 6 -21.81 -36.53 -2.08
N LYS A 7 -21.74 -37.51 -2.98
CA LYS A 7 -22.63 -38.68 -3.00
C LYS A 7 -21.90 -39.86 -2.35
N ALA A 8 -22.60 -40.62 -1.52
CA ALA A 8 -22.07 -41.90 -1.03
C ALA A 8 -21.77 -42.78 -2.26
N PRO A 9 -20.52 -43.21 -2.46
CA PRO A 9 -20.15 -43.95 -3.64
C PRO A 9 -20.83 -45.33 -3.64
N LYS A 10 -21.44 -45.71 -4.76
CA LYS A 10 -21.99 -47.07 -4.90
C LYS A 10 -20.83 -48.07 -5.05
N PRO A 11 -21.05 -49.37 -4.75
CA PRO A 11 -20.04 -50.40 -4.98
C PRO A 11 -19.48 -50.40 -6.41
N GLU A 12 -20.32 -50.12 -7.40
CA GLU A 12 -19.94 -49.96 -8.82
C GLU A 12 -19.01 -48.76 -9.05
N ASP A 13 -19.28 -47.62 -8.41
CA ASP A 13 -18.45 -46.41 -8.50
C ASP A 13 -17.06 -46.64 -7.89
N LEU A 14 -17.01 -47.37 -6.76
CA LEU A 14 -15.76 -47.75 -6.11
C LEU A 14 -14.94 -48.71 -6.99
N ALA A 15 -15.58 -49.71 -7.59
CA ALA A 15 -14.93 -50.64 -8.51
C ALA A 15 -14.40 -49.92 -9.76
N ALA A 16 -15.17 -49.01 -10.35
CA ALA A 16 -14.75 -48.21 -11.49
C ALA A 16 -13.58 -47.27 -11.14
N SER A 17 -13.62 -46.64 -9.96
CA SER A 17 -12.53 -45.80 -9.46
C SER A 17 -11.24 -46.61 -9.23
N ALA A 18 -11.35 -47.81 -8.64
CA ALA A 18 -10.23 -48.72 -8.43
C ALA A 18 -9.63 -49.18 -9.76
N ALA A 19 -10.45 -49.58 -10.73
CA ALA A 19 -10.01 -49.96 -12.06
C ALA A 19 -9.31 -48.81 -12.80
N LYS A 20 -9.83 -47.58 -12.66
CA LYS A 20 -9.19 -46.37 -13.23
C LYS A 20 -7.84 -46.09 -12.56
N ALA A 21 -7.75 -46.22 -11.23
CA ALA A 21 -6.52 -46.04 -10.49
C ALA A 21 -5.47 -47.08 -10.89
N GLU A 22 -5.87 -48.35 -11.05
CA GLU A 22 -4.97 -49.41 -11.46
C GLU A 22 -4.42 -49.20 -12.87
N LYS A 23 -5.30 -48.87 -13.84
CA LYS A 23 -4.88 -48.50 -15.19
C LYS A 23 -3.88 -47.33 -15.19
N LEU A 24 -4.13 -46.32 -14.35
CA LEU A 24 -3.23 -45.17 -14.23
C LEU A 24 -1.87 -45.56 -13.64
N ARG A 25 -1.83 -46.43 -12.61
CA ARG A 25 -0.58 -46.92 -12.03
C ARG A 25 0.26 -47.70 -13.04
N ILE A 26 -0.37 -48.58 -13.82
CA ILE A 26 0.33 -49.35 -14.86
C ILE A 26 0.95 -48.39 -15.88
N LEU A 27 0.19 -47.41 -16.36
CA LEU A 27 0.68 -46.39 -17.29
C LEU A 27 1.83 -45.58 -16.68
N GLN A 28 1.71 -45.16 -15.42
CA GLN A 28 2.75 -44.40 -14.73
C GLN A 28 4.05 -45.20 -14.58
N SER A 29 3.97 -46.46 -14.16
CA SER A 29 5.14 -47.33 -14.00
C SER A 29 5.87 -47.55 -15.32
N GLN A 30 5.13 -47.86 -16.39
CA GLN A 30 5.71 -48.04 -17.73
C GLN A 30 6.29 -46.72 -18.27
N PHE A 31 5.61 -45.60 -18.06
CA PHE A 31 6.12 -44.27 -18.40
C PHE A 31 7.44 -43.96 -17.68
N LEU A 32 7.52 -44.22 -16.37
CA LEU A 32 8.73 -43.95 -15.58
C LEU A 32 9.92 -44.80 -16.03
N LEU A 33 9.69 -46.05 -16.43
CA LEU A 33 10.72 -46.91 -17.03
C LEU A 33 11.26 -46.29 -18.33
N ASN A 34 10.37 -45.92 -19.26
CA ASN A 34 10.77 -45.27 -20.52
C ASN A 34 11.51 -43.95 -20.27
N HIS A 35 11.04 -43.14 -19.31
CA HIS A 35 11.68 -41.89 -18.92
C HIS A 35 13.10 -42.11 -18.37
N HIS A 36 13.29 -43.03 -17.43
CA HIS A 36 14.61 -43.30 -16.85
C HIS A 36 15.59 -43.86 -17.87
N GLN A 37 15.10 -44.67 -18.82
CA GLN A 37 15.91 -45.26 -19.88
C GLN A 37 16.06 -44.37 -21.12
N LYS A 38 15.43 -43.18 -21.13
CA LYS A 38 15.41 -42.23 -22.27
C LYS A 38 14.93 -42.87 -23.58
N ILE A 39 13.91 -43.72 -23.50
CA ILE A 39 13.35 -44.43 -24.66
C ILE A 39 12.29 -43.57 -25.32
N PHE A 40 12.51 -43.07 -26.54
CA PHE A 40 11.58 -42.18 -27.26
C PHE A 40 10.85 -42.84 -28.44
N THR A 41 10.58 -44.15 -28.38
CA THR A 41 9.87 -44.84 -29.48
C THR A 41 8.41 -44.36 -29.59
N LYS A 42 7.80 -44.63 -30.74
CA LYS A 42 6.38 -44.29 -30.99
C LYS A 42 5.46 -44.87 -29.91
N GLU A 43 5.72 -46.10 -29.45
CA GLU A 43 4.96 -46.78 -28.41
C GLU A 43 5.12 -46.08 -27.06
N ALA A 44 6.35 -45.65 -26.72
CA ALA A 44 6.63 -44.92 -25.49
C ALA A 44 5.95 -43.54 -25.48
N LEU A 45 5.92 -42.85 -26.62
CA LEU A 45 5.22 -41.57 -26.77
C LEU A 45 3.70 -41.73 -26.73
N GLU A 46 3.14 -42.78 -27.35
CA GLU A 46 1.71 -43.07 -27.28
C GLU A 46 1.27 -43.39 -25.84
N LEU A 47 2.10 -44.12 -25.10
CA LEU A 47 1.88 -44.39 -23.68
C LEU A 47 1.88 -43.09 -22.86
N SER A 48 2.83 -42.20 -23.10
CA SER A 48 2.87 -40.87 -22.48
C SER A 48 1.64 -40.02 -22.84
N SER A 49 1.17 -40.08 -24.09
CA SER A 49 -0.04 -39.38 -24.54
C SER A 49 -1.27 -39.85 -23.77
N LYS A 50 -1.46 -41.17 -23.63
CA LYS A 50 -2.56 -41.76 -22.86
C LYS A 50 -2.51 -41.40 -21.39
N LEU A 51 -1.30 -41.34 -20.80
CA LEU A 51 -1.10 -40.90 -19.43
C LEU A 51 -1.58 -39.45 -19.24
N LEU A 52 -1.19 -38.55 -20.15
CA LEU A 52 -1.53 -37.14 -20.11
C LEU A 52 -3.01 -36.87 -20.43
N GLU A 53 -3.63 -37.67 -21.28
CA GLU A 53 -5.07 -37.62 -21.53
C GLU A 53 -5.86 -37.95 -20.26
N ILE A 54 -5.40 -38.90 -19.44
CA ILE A 54 -6.05 -39.26 -18.17
C ILE A 54 -5.69 -38.27 -17.06
N ASN A 55 -4.43 -37.83 -17.01
CA ASN A 55 -3.90 -36.92 -16.00
C ASN A 55 -3.02 -35.82 -16.62
N PRO A 56 -3.64 -34.72 -17.08
CA PRO A 56 -2.93 -33.55 -17.63
C PRO A 56 -2.00 -32.85 -16.62
N GLU A 57 -2.12 -33.14 -15.32
CA GLU A 57 -1.29 -32.53 -14.26
C GLU A 57 0.05 -33.25 -14.03
N CYS A 58 0.37 -34.28 -14.83
CA CYS A 58 1.64 -34.98 -14.74
C CYS A 58 2.78 -34.16 -15.41
N TYR A 59 3.36 -33.22 -14.68
CA TYR A 59 4.46 -32.36 -15.18
C TYR A 59 5.66 -33.13 -15.71
N THR A 60 6.05 -34.24 -15.07
CA THR A 60 7.15 -35.09 -15.53
C THR A 60 6.88 -35.67 -16.92
N ALA A 61 5.63 -36.05 -17.21
CA ALA A 61 5.26 -36.55 -18.53
C ALA A 61 5.34 -35.45 -19.60
N TRP A 62 4.90 -34.22 -19.31
CA TRP A 62 5.09 -33.10 -20.23
C TRP A 62 6.58 -32.81 -20.50
N ASN A 63 7.41 -32.81 -19.47
CA ASN A 63 8.86 -32.58 -19.63
C ASN A 63 9.52 -33.70 -20.43
N TYR A 64 9.15 -34.95 -20.19
CA TYR A 64 9.60 -36.10 -20.99
C TYR A 64 9.25 -35.93 -22.48
N ARG A 65 8.03 -35.47 -22.80
CA ARG A 65 7.65 -35.20 -24.19
C ARG A 65 8.49 -34.11 -24.84
N LYS A 66 8.83 -33.03 -24.11
CA LYS A 66 9.73 -31.98 -24.62
C LYS A 66 11.10 -32.55 -24.99
N LEU A 67 11.65 -33.43 -24.15
CA LEU A 67 12.91 -34.12 -24.43
C LEU A 67 12.80 -35.00 -25.67
N ALA A 68 11.69 -35.74 -25.81
CA ALA A 68 11.44 -36.58 -26.98
C ALA A 68 11.34 -35.76 -28.27
N VAL A 69 10.60 -34.66 -28.26
CA VAL A 69 10.50 -33.74 -29.40
C VAL A 69 11.88 -33.19 -29.75
N GLN A 70 12.66 -32.73 -28.77
CA GLN A 70 14.03 -32.26 -29.01
C GLN A 70 14.91 -33.34 -29.66
N HIS A 71 14.79 -34.59 -29.22
CA HIS A 71 15.50 -35.72 -29.82
C HIS A 71 15.07 -35.94 -31.28
N SER A 72 13.76 -36.03 -31.55
CA SER A 72 13.25 -36.26 -32.90
C SER A 72 13.56 -35.11 -33.86
N LEU A 73 13.59 -33.86 -33.38
CA LEU A 73 13.99 -32.72 -34.18
C LEU A 73 15.46 -32.80 -34.63
N LEU A 74 16.36 -33.26 -33.74
CA LEU A 74 17.76 -33.49 -34.09
C LEU A 74 17.92 -34.61 -35.13
N GLU A 75 17.13 -35.69 -35.02
CA GLU A 75 17.18 -36.82 -35.96
C GLU A 75 16.55 -36.50 -37.33
N SER A 76 15.57 -35.59 -37.38
CA SER A 76 14.88 -35.20 -38.62
C SER A 76 15.72 -34.39 -39.61
N ASN A 77 16.98 -34.08 -39.28
CA ASN A 77 17.84 -33.15 -40.03
C ASN A 77 17.18 -31.77 -40.31
N LEU A 78 16.17 -31.40 -39.53
CA LEU A 78 15.37 -30.17 -39.70
C LEU A 78 14.60 -30.12 -41.03
N ASP A 79 14.19 -31.27 -41.58
CA ASP A 79 13.24 -31.31 -42.69
C ASP A 79 11.90 -30.65 -42.30
N PRO A 80 11.46 -29.59 -43.00
CA PRO A 80 10.29 -28.82 -42.58
C PRO A 80 9.00 -29.64 -42.43
N ASP A 81 8.75 -30.61 -43.32
CA ASP A 81 7.53 -31.42 -43.29
C ASP A 81 7.52 -32.38 -42.09
N SER A 82 8.67 -32.98 -41.80
CA SER A 82 8.87 -33.84 -40.63
C SER A 82 8.73 -33.06 -39.33
N VAL A 83 9.32 -31.86 -39.25
CA VAL A 83 9.21 -30.98 -38.09
C VAL A 83 7.75 -30.55 -37.86
N ASN A 84 7.04 -30.14 -38.92
CA ASN A 84 5.60 -29.84 -38.88
C ASN A 84 4.80 -31.00 -38.30
N SER A 85 5.04 -32.22 -38.82
CA SER A 85 4.31 -33.41 -38.39
C SER A 85 4.51 -33.73 -36.90
N ILE A 86 5.73 -33.58 -36.38
CA ILE A 86 6.04 -33.79 -34.96
C ILE A 86 5.28 -32.79 -34.09
N LEU A 87 5.32 -31.51 -34.45
CA LEU A 87 4.72 -30.44 -33.64
C LEU A 87 3.19 -30.45 -33.72
N ASP A 88 2.60 -30.77 -34.87
CA ASP A 88 1.17 -31.00 -35.01
C ASP A 88 0.67 -32.16 -34.14
N GLN A 89 1.47 -33.24 -34.05
CA GLN A 89 1.15 -34.35 -33.18
C GLN A 89 1.15 -33.94 -31.70
N GLU A 90 2.09 -33.08 -31.28
CA GLU A 90 2.10 -32.53 -29.92
C GLU A 90 0.88 -31.64 -29.64
N LEU A 91 0.45 -30.82 -30.61
CA LEU A 91 -0.75 -29.99 -30.46
C LEU A 91 -2.01 -30.84 -30.27
N ARG A 92 -2.10 -32.02 -30.91
CA ARG A 92 -3.19 -32.99 -30.70
C ARG A 92 -3.17 -33.60 -29.30
N VAL A 93 -1.98 -33.94 -28.78
CA VAL A 93 -1.85 -34.44 -27.40
C VAL A 93 -2.31 -33.39 -26.40
N VAL A 94 -1.92 -32.13 -26.60
CA VAL A 94 -2.40 -31.02 -25.78
C VAL A 94 -3.91 -30.84 -25.89
N GLU A 95 -4.49 -30.89 -27.10
CA GLU A 95 -5.93 -30.76 -27.29
C GLU A 95 -6.70 -31.84 -26.52
N ASN A 96 -6.26 -33.09 -26.59
CA ASN A 96 -6.86 -34.20 -25.84
C ASN A 96 -6.74 -33.99 -24.32
N ALA A 97 -5.59 -33.53 -23.84
CA ALA A 97 -5.39 -33.21 -22.42
C ALA A 97 -6.30 -32.05 -21.96
N LEU A 98 -6.47 -31.00 -22.78
CA LEU A 98 -7.35 -29.87 -22.48
C LEU A 98 -8.83 -30.25 -22.52
N ARG A 99 -9.24 -31.22 -23.35
CA ARG A 99 -10.60 -31.78 -23.30
C ARG A 99 -10.87 -32.47 -21.96
N GLN A 100 -9.87 -33.12 -21.37
CA GLN A 100 -9.99 -33.73 -20.04
C GLN A 100 -9.96 -32.68 -18.92
N ASN A 101 -9.05 -31.71 -19.00
CA ASN A 101 -8.94 -30.61 -18.05
C ASN A 101 -8.50 -29.32 -18.75
N PHE A 102 -9.47 -28.49 -19.13
CA PHE A 102 -9.23 -27.22 -19.82
C PHE A 102 -8.56 -26.14 -18.93
N LYS A 103 -8.39 -26.42 -17.63
CA LYS A 103 -7.67 -25.60 -16.64
C LYS A 103 -6.30 -26.19 -16.29
N SER A 104 -5.76 -27.09 -17.11
CA SER A 104 -4.46 -27.72 -16.85
C SER A 104 -3.30 -26.77 -17.16
N TYR A 105 -2.52 -26.43 -16.13
CA TYR A 105 -1.30 -25.63 -16.30
C TYR A 105 -0.28 -26.32 -17.20
N GLY A 106 -0.07 -27.63 -17.00
CA GLY A 106 0.87 -28.42 -17.79
C GLY A 106 0.54 -28.39 -19.28
N ALA A 107 -0.72 -28.62 -19.64
CA ALA A 107 -1.16 -28.64 -21.03
C ALA A 107 -1.02 -27.26 -21.71
N TRP A 108 -1.49 -26.19 -21.06
CA TRP A 108 -1.36 -24.82 -21.60
C TRP A 108 0.10 -24.40 -21.76
N TYR A 109 0.96 -24.73 -20.80
CA TYR A 109 2.38 -24.43 -20.87
C TYR A 109 3.08 -25.21 -21.99
N HIS A 110 2.74 -26.49 -22.15
CA HIS A 110 3.26 -27.31 -23.26
C HIS A 110 2.82 -26.75 -24.61
N ARG A 111 1.56 -26.30 -24.76
CA ARG A 111 1.09 -25.64 -25.99
C ARG A 111 1.92 -24.41 -26.36
N LYS A 112 2.16 -23.51 -25.39
CA LYS A 112 3.02 -22.32 -25.58
C LYS A 112 4.43 -22.73 -26.00
N TRP A 113 4.97 -23.78 -25.38
CA TRP A 113 6.29 -24.30 -25.72
C TRP A 113 6.35 -24.83 -27.16
N VAL A 114 5.33 -25.58 -27.61
CA VAL A 114 5.24 -26.08 -29.00
C VAL A 114 5.18 -24.93 -29.99
N LEU A 115 4.34 -23.90 -29.74
CA LEU A 115 4.24 -22.73 -30.61
C LEU A 115 5.57 -21.98 -30.75
N ASN A 116 6.33 -21.84 -29.66
CA ASN A 116 7.65 -21.20 -29.68
C ASN A 116 8.70 -21.98 -30.49
N LYS A 117 8.41 -23.22 -30.93
CA LYS A 117 9.26 -23.96 -31.87
C LYS A 117 9.04 -23.58 -33.34
N GLY A 118 8.15 -22.63 -33.62
CA GLY A 118 7.97 -22.07 -34.96
C GLY A 118 6.91 -22.79 -35.81
N HIS A 119 6.08 -23.65 -35.21
CA HIS A 119 5.05 -24.40 -35.93
C HIS A 119 3.67 -24.31 -35.26
N SER A 120 2.74 -23.72 -36.01
CA SER A 120 1.28 -23.88 -36.02
C SER A 120 0.73 -22.74 -36.88
N SER A 121 -0.42 -22.91 -37.52
CA SER A 121 -1.17 -21.76 -38.02
C SER A 121 -1.69 -20.98 -36.81
N THR A 122 -1.15 -19.78 -36.61
CA THR A 122 -1.61 -18.85 -35.56
C THR A 122 -3.10 -18.52 -35.67
N GLU A 123 -3.68 -18.62 -36.87
CA GLU A 123 -5.13 -18.50 -37.09
C GLU A 123 -5.92 -19.65 -36.44
N ASN A 124 -5.38 -20.88 -36.46
CA ASN A 124 -5.99 -22.00 -35.75
C ASN A 124 -6.00 -21.79 -34.23
N GLU A 125 -4.97 -21.12 -33.69
CA GLU A 125 -4.91 -20.79 -32.26
C GLU A 125 -5.97 -19.76 -31.86
N LEU A 126 -6.21 -18.74 -32.70
CA LEU A 126 -7.30 -17.79 -32.49
C LEU A 126 -8.68 -18.49 -32.56
N ARG A 127 -8.90 -19.36 -33.54
CA ARG A 127 -10.15 -20.16 -33.64
C ARG A 127 -10.36 -21.06 -32.43
N LEU A 128 -9.30 -21.65 -31.88
CA LEU A 128 -9.36 -22.45 -30.66
C LEU A 128 -9.73 -21.57 -29.46
N LEU A 129 -9.09 -20.41 -29.33
CA LEU A 129 -9.36 -19.43 -28.27
C LEU A 129 -10.81 -18.97 -28.32
N ASP A 130 -11.34 -18.62 -29.49
CA ASP A 130 -12.74 -18.21 -29.64
C ASP A 130 -13.68 -19.32 -29.17
N LYS A 131 -13.43 -20.59 -29.52
CA LYS A 131 -14.23 -21.71 -29.03
C LYS A 131 -14.15 -21.85 -27.50
N LEU A 132 -12.95 -21.83 -26.93
CA LEU A 132 -12.76 -22.04 -25.49
C LEU A 132 -13.30 -20.88 -24.65
N GLN A 133 -13.14 -19.65 -25.11
CA GLN A 133 -13.66 -18.47 -24.44
C GLN A 133 -15.18 -18.35 -24.57
N ASN A 134 -15.80 -18.83 -25.66
CA ASN A 134 -17.27 -18.89 -25.72
C ASN A 134 -17.84 -20.00 -24.81
N VAL A 135 -17.10 -21.08 -24.55
CA VAL A 135 -17.52 -22.15 -23.61
C VAL A 135 -17.36 -21.74 -22.14
N ASP A 136 -16.22 -21.16 -21.78
CA ASP A 136 -15.98 -20.59 -20.45
C ASP A 136 -15.35 -19.18 -20.60
N PRO A 137 -16.17 -18.11 -20.65
CA PRO A 137 -15.69 -16.74 -20.87
C PRO A 137 -14.82 -16.22 -19.72
N ARG A 138 -14.84 -16.89 -18.56
CA ARG A 138 -14.05 -16.56 -17.37
C ARG A 138 -12.80 -17.42 -17.23
N ASN A 139 -12.48 -18.26 -18.22
CA ASN A 139 -11.28 -19.08 -18.18
C ASN A 139 -10.01 -18.22 -18.34
N PHE A 140 -9.39 -17.88 -17.20
CA PHE A 140 -8.18 -17.06 -17.18
C PHE A 140 -6.99 -17.71 -17.93
N HIS A 141 -6.95 -19.05 -18.07
CA HIS A 141 -5.91 -19.70 -18.87
C HIS A 141 -6.05 -19.37 -20.35
N ALA A 142 -7.29 -19.34 -20.86
CA ALA A 142 -7.57 -18.97 -22.25
C ALA A 142 -7.22 -17.50 -22.49
N TRP A 143 -7.60 -16.59 -21.59
CA TRP A 143 -7.19 -15.17 -21.67
C TRP A 143 -5.67 -15.00 -21.62
N ASN A 144 -4.98 -15.71 -20.72
CA ASN A 144 -3.51 -15.72 -20.65
C ASN A 144 -2.83 -16.31 -21.89
N TYR A 145 -3.48 -17.27 -22.53
CA TYR A 145 -2.99 -17.85 -23.77
C TYR A 145 -3.23 -16.90 -24.94
N ARG A 146 -4.38 -16.22 -24.99
CA ARG A 146 -4.69 -15.21 -25.98
C ARG A 146 -3.69 -14.07 -25.98
N ARG A 147 -3.33 -13.52 -24.82
CA ARG A 147 -2.29 -12.49 -24.71
C ARG A 147 -0.95 -12.94 -25.31
N PHE A 148 -0.59 -14.20 -25.11
CA PHE A 148 0.62 -14.78 -25.70
C PHE A 148 0.51 -14.92 -27.22
N VAL A 149 -0.61 -15.45 -27.74
CA VAL A 149 -0.85 -15.60 -29.19
C VAL A 149 -0.94 -14.25 -29.89
N ALA A 150 -1.60 -13.26 -29.28
CA ALA A 150 -1.70 -11.90 -29.80
C ALA A 150 -0.31 -11.24 -29.93
N ALA A 151 0.55 -11.41 -28.91
CA ALA A 151 1.94 -10.94 -28.96
C ALA A 151 2.74 -11.64 -30.06
N LEU A 152 2.62 -12.96 -30.22
CA LEU A 152 3.28 -13.70 -31.32
C LEU A 152 2.83 -13.23 -32.70
N LEU A 153 1.57 -12.83 -32.83
CA LEU A 153 0.98 -12.33 -34.06
C LEU A 153 1.25 -10.84 -34.33
N ASN A 154 1.89 -10.14 -33.40
CA ASN A 154 1.98 -8.68 -33.40
C ASN A 154 0.61 -8.00 -33.60
N ARG A 155 -0.46 -8.55 -33.00
CA ARG A 155 -1.78 -7.90 -33.01
C ARG A 155 -1.68 -6.58 -32.27
N SER A 156 -2.43 -5.59 -32.77
CA SER A 156 -2.48 -4.28 -32.12
C SER A 156 -3.24 -4.36 -30.79
N ASP A 157 -2.92 -3.46 -29.86
CA ASP A 157 -3.66 -3.38 -28.59
C ASP A 157 -5.12 -2.95 -28.86
N GLU A 158 -5.37 -2.20 -29.94
CA GLU A 158 -6.69 -1.80 -30.43
C GLU A 158 -7.53 -3.00 -30.90
N ASP A 159 -6.94 -3.94 -31.64
CA ASP A 159 -7.63 -5.17 -32.07
C ASP A 159 -8.06 -6.02 -30.87
N GLU A 160 -7.21 -6.09 -29.85
CA GLU A 160 -7.53 -6.81 -28.62
C GLU A 160 -8.52 -6.04 -27.74
N LEU A 161 -8.52 -4.71 -27.80
CA LEU A 161 -9.52 -3.87 -27.14
C LEU A 161 -10.92 -4.12 -27.72
N ASN A 162 -11.03 -4.18 -29.05
CA ASN A 162 -12.27 -4.57 -29.74
C ASN A 162 -12.73 -5.97 -29.33
N HIS A 163 -11.80 -6.92 -29.19
CA HIS A 163 -12.15 -8.25 -28.67
C HIS A 163 -12.70 -8.22 -27.24
N THR A 164 -12.18 -7.34 -26.37
CA THR A 164 -12.79 -7.17 -25.03
C THR A 164 -14.19 -6.58 -25.12
N GLN A 165 -14.42 -5.64 -26.04
CA GLN A 165 -15.75 -5.06 -26.28
C GLN A 165 -16.76 -6.15 -26.67
N ASP A 166 -16.42 -6.99 -27.66
CA ASP A 166 -17.29 -8.09 -28.11
C ASP A 166 -17.71 -9.02 -26.96
N PHE A 167 -16.83 -9.23 -25.98
CA PHE A 167 -17.12 -10.07 -24.82
C PHE A 167 -17.92 -9.36 -23.72
N ILE A 168 -17.76 -8.04 -23.58
CA ILE A 168 -18.58 -7.21 -22.68
C ILE A 168 -20.00 -7.09 -23.25
N ASP A 169 -20.14 -6.82 -24.55
CA ASP A 169 -21.45 -6.68 -25.21
C ASP A 169 -22.26 -7.98 -25.13
N LYS A 170 -21.59 -9.14 -25.22
CA LYS A 170 -22.22 -10.46 -25.05
C LYS A 170 -22.58 -10.77 -23.60
N ASN A 171 -21.77 -10.30 -22.65
CA ASN A 171 -21.93 -10.56 -21.23
C ASN A 171 -21.18 -9.51 -20.42
N PHE A 172 -21.89 -8.46 -20.01
CA PHE A 172 -21.32 -7.35 -19.26
C PHE A 172 -20.81 -7.79 -17.86
N SER A 173 -21.19 -8.97 -17.37
CA SER A 173 -20.67 -9.56 -16.12
C SER A 173 -19.28 -10.22 -16.27
N ASN A 174 -18.65 -10.12 -17.44
CA ASN A 174 -17.39 -10.79 -17.70
C ASN A 174 -16.19 -10.03 -17.12
N TYR A 175 -15.87 -10.32 -15.86
CA TYR A 175 -14.70 -9.77 -15.16
C TYR A 175 -13.39 -9.94 -15.92
N SER A 176 -13.21 -11.04 -16.67
CA SER A 176 -11.97 -11.24 -17.43
C SER A 176 -11.86 -10.27 -18.61
N ALA A 177 -12.98 -9.90 -19.24
CA ALA A 177 -12.99 -8.92 -20.31
C ALA A 177 -12.67 -7.52 -19.77
N TRP A 178 -13.34 -7.07 -18.71
CA TRP A 178 -13.06 -5.79 -18.04
C TRP A 178 -11.61 -5.67 -17.56
N HIS A 179 -11.07 -6.73 -16.95
CA HIS A 179 -9.67 -6.75 -16.52
C HIS A 179 -8.68 -6.66 -17.70
N ASN A 180 -8.93 -7.37 -18.81
CA ASN A 180 -8.06 -7.22 -19.98
C ASN A 180 -8.19 -5.83 -20.60
N ARG A 181 -9.41 -5.27 -20.60
CA ARG A 181 -9.68 -3.92 -21.08
C ARG A 181 -8.88 -2.88 -20.30
N SER A 182 -8.86 -2.93 -18.97
CA SER A 182 -8.11 -1.96 -18.15
C SER A 182 -6.60 -2.01 -18.42
N VAL A 183 -6.05 -3.20 -18.65
CA VAL A 183 -4.63 -3.39 -19.03
C VAL A 183 -4.35 -2.79 -20.41
N LEU A 184 -5.20 -3.08 -21.41
CA LEU A 184 -5.04 -2.58 -22.78
C LEU A 184 -5.17 -1.06 -22.85
N VAL A 185 -6.21 -0.48 -22.24
CA VAL A 185 -6.42 0.98 -22.18
C VAL A 185 -5.23 1.66 -21.48
N SER A 186 -4.73 1.10 -20.38
CA SER A 186 -3.53 1.61 -19.70
C SER A 186 -2.29 1.61 -20.62
N ASN A 187 -2.09 0.55 -21.40
CA ASN A 187 -0.95 0.46 -22.32
C ASN A 187 -1.08 1.45 -23.49
N LEU A 188 -2.28 1.58 -24.05
CA LEU A 188 -2.57 2.51 -25.14
C LEU A 188 -2.38 3.97 -24.73
N MET A 189 -2.85 4.35 -23.53
CA MET A 189 -2.60 5.69 -22.97
C MET A 189 -1.10 5.95 -22.75
N LYS A 190 -0.35 4.98 -22.22
CA LYS A 190 1.12 5.10 -22.04
C LYS A 190 1.87 5.28 -23.36
N LYS A 191 1.45 4.59 -24.43
CA LYS A 191 2.05 4.69 -25.76
C LYS A 191 1.69 5.98 -26.50
N LYS A 192 0.75 6.78 -25.99
CA LYS A 192 0.24 8.02 -26.61
C LYS A 192 -0.18 7.83 -28.08
N VAL A 193 -0.81 6.70 -28.40
CA VAL A 193 -1.39 6.47 -29.73
C VAL A 193 -2.48 7.53 -29.98
N GLN A 194 -2.64 8.01 -31.22
CA GLN A 194 -3.44 9.21 -31.54
C GLN A 194 -4.83 9.25 -30.86
N ALA A 195 -5.60 8.14 -30.90
CA ALA A 195 -6.94 8.04 -30.28
C ALA A 195 -6.94 7.90 -28.74
N PHE A 196 -5.78 7.63 -28.15
CA PHE A 196 -5.55 7.45 -26.71
C PHE A 196 -4.55 8.47 -26.14
N SER A 197 -4.25 9.52 -26.91
CA SER A 197 -3.32 10.58 -26.54
C SER A 197 -3.90 11.52 -25.48
N ARG A 198 -5.23 11.68 -25.50
CA ARG A 198 -6.02 12.52 -24.60
C ARG A 198 -6.71 11.68 -23.54
N LYS A 199 -6.14 11.69 -22.33
CA LYS A 199 -6.60 10.90 -21.18
C LYS A 199 -8.05 11.22 -20.80
N ASP A 200 -8.42 12.49 -20.85
CA ASP A 200 -9.77 13.00 -20.60
C ASP A 200 -10.81 12.35 -21.53
N GLU A 201 -10.57 12.39 -22.85
CA GLU A 201 -11.49 11.81 -23.83
C GLU A 201 -11.62 10.29 -23.70
N VAL A 202 -10.52 9.59 -23.39
CA VAL A 202 -10.53 8.13 -23.19
C VAL A 202 -11.35 7.76 -21.97
N LEU A 203 -11.08 8.39 -20.83
CA LEU A 203 -11.76 8.05 -19.58
C LEU A 203 -13.26 8.39 -19.63
N ILE A 204 -13.65 9.49 -20.27
CA ILE A 204 -15.08 9.84 -20.46
C ILE A 204 -15.83 8.71 -21.20
N ARG A 205 -15.28 8.20 -22.31
CA ARG A 205 -15.90 7.08 -23.05
C ARG A 205 -15.97 5.80 -22.23
N GLU A 206 -14.94 5.53 -21.43
CA GLU A 206 -14.92 4.33 -20.58
C GLU A 206 -15.91 4.44 -19.40
N TYR A 207 -16.14 5.65 -18.86
CA TYR A 207 -17.20 5.90 -17.88
C TYR A 207 -18.58 5.66 -18.48
N GLU A 208 -18.85 6.16 -19.69
CA GLU A 208 -20.10 5.91 -20.40
C GLU A 208 -20.35 4.40 -20.57
N LEU A 209 -19.34 3.67 -21.07
CA LEU A 209 -19.42 2.22 -21.27
C LEU A 209 -19.72 1.45 -19.97
N VAL A 210 -19.00 1.76 -18.88
CA VAL A 210 -19.21 1.03 -17.62
C VAL A 210 -20.53 1.41 -16.95
N ARG A 211 -21.00 2.65 -17.14
CA ARG A 211 -22.28 3.12 -16.62
C ARG A 211 -23.43 2.33 -17.21
N GLU A 212 -23.41 2.07 -18.52
CA GLU A 212 -24.41 1.22 -19.17
C GLU A 212 -24.47 -0.18 -18.54
N ALA A 213 -23.33 -0.80 -18.27
CA ALA A 213 -23.26 -2.11 -17.62
C ALA A 213 -23.80 -2.09 -16.18
N VAL A 214 -23.32 -1.13 -15.37
CA VAL A 214 -23.64 -1.04 -13.94
C VAL A 214 -25.12 -0.71 -13.69
N PHE A 215 -25.72 0.12 -14.54
CA PHE A 215 -27.15 0.48 -14.43
C PHE A 215 -28.08 -0.60 -15.01
N THR A 216 -27.54 -1.54 -15.80
CA THR A 216 -28.31 -2.67 -16.33
C THR A 216 -28.50 -3.78 -15.29
N ASP A 217 -27.47 -4.06 -14.49
CA ASP A 217 -27.51 -5.04 -13.40
C ASP A 217 -26.65 -4.56 -12.22
N GLU A 218 -27.31 -4.02 -11.20
CA GLU A 218 -26.67 -3.45 -10.03
C GLU A 218 -25.95 -4.49 -9.14
N ASP A 219 -26.29 -5.78 -9.28
CA ASP A 219 -25.67 -6.88 -8.53
C ASP A 219 -24.38 -7.38 -9.21
N ASP A 220 -24.14 -7.05 -10.49
CA ASP A 220 -22.93 -7.44 -11.20
C ASP A 220 -21.71 -6.64 -10.73
N GLN A 221 -20.80 -7.31 -10.02
CA GLN A 221 -19.62 -6.67 -9.46
C GLN A 221 -18.59 -6.22 -10.53
N SER A 222 -18.60 -6.80 -11.72
CA SER A 222 -17.49 -6.63 -12.67
C SER A 222 -17.40 -5.20 -13.21
N GLY A 223 -18.54 -4.60 -13.56
CA GLY A 223 -18.62 -3.18 -13.93
C GLY A 223 -18.18 -2.27 -12.79
N TRP A 224 -18.63 -2.53 -11.55
CA TRP A 224 -18.25 -1.73 -10.38
C TRP A 224 -16.74 -1.74 -10.10
N PHE A 225 -16.07 -2.89 -10.27
CA PHE A 225 -14.61 -2.96 -10.12
C PHE A 225 -13.87 -2.20 -11.23
N TYR A 226 -14.41 -2.21 -12.46
CA TYR A 226 -13.86 -1.40 -13.55
C TYR A 226 -14.08 0.10 -13.32
N HIS A 227 -15.26 0.49 -12.83
CA HIS A 227 -15.56 1.87 -12.42
C HIS A 227 -14.61 2.37 -11.33
N ARG A 228 -14.35 1.54 -10.32
CA ARG A 228 -13.35 1.84 -9.28
C ARG A 228 -11.96 2.06 -9.88
N TRP A 229 -11.57 1.27 -10.88
CA TRP A 229 -10.30 1.46 -11.59
C TRP A 229 -10.28 2.77 -12.38
N LEU A 230 -11.39 3.14 -13.03
CA LEU A 230 -11.52 4.43 -13.71
C LEU A 230 -11.38 5.60 -12.73
N LEU A 231 -12.03 5.53 -11.56
CA LEU A 231 -11.90 6.55 -10.52
C LEU A 231 -10.45 6.72 -10.08
N ASP A 232 -9.71 5.62 -9.88
CA ASP A 232 -8.27 5.68 -9.60
C ASP A 232 -7.50 6.37 -10.73
N GLN A 233 -7.77 6.05 -12.01
CA GLN A 233 -7.10 6.71 -13.14
C GLN A 233 -7.44 8.21 -13.23
N THR A 234 -8.65 8.59 -12.83
CA THR A 234 -9.13 9.98 -12.84
C THR A 234 -8.46 10.81 -11.76
N VAL A 235 -8.34 10.31 -10.52
CA VAL A 235 -7.78 11.09 -9.40
C VAL A 235 -6.25 11.02 -9.30
N LYS A 236 -5.64 9.99 -9.88
CA LYS A 236 -4.21 9.76 -9.78
C LYS A 236 -3.41 10.83 -10.50
N ALA A 237 -2.57 11.54 -9.74
CA ALA A 237 -1.56 12.43 -10.28
C ALA A 237 -0.51 11.62 -11.06
N GLU A 238 -0.15 12.07 -12.26
CA GLU A 238 0.87 11.39 -13.07
C GLU A 238 2.25 11.56 -12.45
N SER A 239 2.65 12.80 -12.18
CA SER A 239 3.92 13.12 -11.52
C SER A 239 3.82 13.07 -10.00
N PRO A 240 4.86 12.57 -9.30
CA PRO A 240 4.94 12.69 -7.86
C PRO A 240 5.00 14.15 -7.42
N LEU A 241 4.38 14.44 -6.30
CA LEU A 241 4.31 15.77 -5.69
C LEU A 241 4.80 15.66 -4.25
N LEU A 242 5.58 16.66 -3.80
CA LEU A 242 5.90 16.83 -2.39
C LEU A 242 4.64 17.35 -1.70
N ALA A 243 4.00 16.50 -0.89
CA ALA A 243 2.73 16.82 -0.23
C ALA A 243 2.96 17.72 1.00
N SER A 244 3.98 17.41 1.81
CA SER A 244 4.36 18.19 2.97
C SER A 244 5.82 17.99 3.35
N SER A 245 6.30 18.83 4.28
CA SER A 245 7.61 18.70 4.90
C SER A 245 7.53 19.02 6.38
N TRP A 246 8.46 18.45 7.16
CA TRP A 246 8.83 18.99 8.45
C TRP A 246 10.32 19.31 8.45
N PRO A 247 10.74 20.54 8.72
CA PRO A 247 9.91 21.68 9.09
C PRO A 247 9.01 22.18 7.95
N ALA A 248 7.92 22.86 8.31
CA ALA A 248 6.98 23.41 7.34
C ALA A 248 7.51 24.71 6.72
N HIS A 249 7.04 25.06 5.52
CA HIS A 249 7.40 26.31 4.86
C HIS A 249 7.05 27.53 5.73
N GLY A 250 8.00 28.43 5.92
CA GLY A 250 7.83 29.65 6.72
C GLY A 250 7.78 29.43 8.23
N SER A 251 8.01 28.20 8.72
CA SER A 251 8.06 27.92 10.15
C SER A 251 9.35 28.45 10.80
N GLU A 252 9.24 28.88 12.05
CA GLU A 252 10.38 29.20 12.92
C GLU A 252 10.51 28.12 13.99
N ILE A 253 11.68 27.51 14.14
CA ILE A 253 11.93 26.42 15.08
C ILE A 253 12.89 26.89 16.14
N THR A 254 12.63 26.55 17.40
CA THR A 254 13.56 26.80 18.50
C THR A 254 14.20 25.48 18.93
N LEU A 255 15.52 25.38 18.81
CA LEU A 255 16.34 24.29 19.35
C LEU A 255 16.75 24.64 20.78
N SER A 256 16.32 23.83 21.75
CA SER A 256 16.75 23.95 23.15
C SER A 256 17.73 22.85 23.50
N GLY A 257 18.91 23.25 24.01
CA GLY A 257 19.92 22.33 24.54
C GLY A 257 19.72 21.95 26.01
N ASP A 258 18.77 22.57 26.72
CA ASP A 258 18.52 22.34 28.13
C ASP A 258 17.11 21.78 28.41
N ARG A 259 16.99 20.93 29.43
CA ARG A 259 15.70 20.37 29.89
C ARG A 259 14.85 21.37 30.68
N TYR A 260 15.42 22.52 31.04
CA TYR A 260 14.74 23.61 31.73
C TYR A 260 14.51 24.76 30.76
N LEU A 261 13.25 24.94 30.36
CA LEU A 261 12.85 26.11 29.61
C LEU A 261 12.75 27.33 30.56
N ASP A 262 13.02 28.52 30.07
CA ASP A 262 12.61 29.77 30.70
C ASP A 262 11.98 30.58 29.57
N LEU A 263 10.71 30.27 29.28
CA LEU A 263 10.03 30.71 28.06
C LEU A 263 9.45 32.12 28.25
N GLY A 264 10.28 33.13 28.03
CA GLY A 264 9.79 34.40 27.54
C GLY A 264 9.82 34.39 26.02
N SER A 265 8.67 34.16 25.36
CA SER A 265 8.35 34.48 23.94
C SER A 265 8.37 33.42 22.80
N SER A 266 8.65 32.12 23.01
CA SER A 266 8.62 31.12 21.90
C SER A 266 7.37 30.22 21.89
N SER A 267 6.79 29.97 20.71
CA SER A 267 5.62 29.10 20.52
C SER A 267 5.89 27.63 20.88
N PRO A 268 4.99 26.96 21.62
CA PRO A 268 5.17 25.58 22.06
C PRO A 268 5.14 24.55 20.92
N PHE A 269 4.62 24.92 19.73
CA PHE A 269 4.59 24.05 18.55
C PHE A 269 5.95 23.89 17.87
N ASN A 270 6.85 24.83 18.13
CA ASN A 270 8.07 25.04 17.38
C ASN A 270 9.33 24.68 18.18
N THR A 271 9.17 24.22 19.42
CA THR A 271 10.30 23.86 20.27
C THR A 271 10.66 22.39 20.05
N TYR A 272 11.92 22.14 19.67
CA TYR A 272 12.45 20.79 19.49
C TYR A 272 13.61 20.58 20.45
N GLN A 273 13.55 19.49 21.23
CA GLN A 273 14.57 19.16 22.20
C GLN A 273 15.80 18.56 21.51
N PHE A 274 16.96 19.15 21.76
CA PHE A 274 18.19 18.91 21.03
C PHE A 274 19.11 17.94 21.77
N ASP A 275 18.69 16.67 21.92
CA ASP A 275 19.49 15.67 22.68
C ASP A 275 20.76 15.17 21.94
N SER A 276 20.94 15.51 20.65
CA SER A 276 21.94 14.83 19.78
C SER A 276 22.67 15.70 18.75
N GLY A 277 22.58 17.03 18.83
CA GLY A 277 23.26 17.86 17.82
C GLY A 277 22.55 17.94 16.46
N SER A 278 21.37 17.30 16.31
CA SER A 278 20.71 17.11 15.00
C SER A 278 19.22 17.43 14.98
N LEU A 279 18.77 18.03 13.87
CA LEU A 279 17.36 18.33 13.55
C LEU A 279 16.91 17.44 12.37
N PRO A 280 15.84 16.65 12.50
CA PRO A 280 15.32 15.87 11.37
C PRO A 280 14.71 16.79 10.29
N LEU A 281 14.93 16.45 9.03
CA LEU A 281 14.26 17.04 7.88
C LEU A 281 13.44 15.94 7.20
N ILE A 282 12.12 16.02 7.28
CA ILE A 282 11.17 15.03 6.77
C ILE A 282 10.56 15.55 5.47
N LEU A 283 10.62 14.75 4.42
CA LEU A 283 9.94 14.99 3.14
C LEU A 283 8.87 13.92 2.95
N TYR A 284 7.63 14.35 2.73
CA TYR A 284 6.49 13.46 2.50
C TYR A 284 5.92 13.66 1.09
N PHE A 285 5.96 12.60 0.29
CA PHE A 285 5.45 12.60 -1.08
C PHE A 285 4.05 11.98 -1.12
N ASN A 286 3.21 12.48 -2.03
CA ASN A 286 1.85 11.94 -2.24
C ASN A 286 1.84 10.49 -2.77
N GLN A 287 2.95 10.03 -3.34
CA GLN A 287 3.18 8.66 -3.77
C GLN A 287 4.62 8.21 -3.48
N ALA A 288 4.86 6.90 -3.42
CA ALA A 288 6.19 6.39 -3.12
C ALA A 288 7.20 6.71 -4.25
N VAL A 289 8.35 7.26 -3.86
CA VAL A 289 9.43 7.67 -4.78
C VAL A 289 10.77 7.04 -4.38
N GLU A 290 11.65 6.86 -5.36
CA GLU A 290 13.08 6.58 -5.18
C GLU A 290 13.94 7.75 -5.66
N GLY A 291 15.25 7.68 -5.39
CA GLY A 291 16.23 8.63 -5.92
C GLY A 291 16.43 9.90 -5.09
N VAL A 292 15.77 10.04 -3.94
CA VAL A 292 15.99 11.18 -3.02
C VAL A 292 17.38 11.07 -2.36
N ASN A 293 18.29 11.96 -2.75
CA ASN A 293 19.65 12.04 -2.21
C ASN A 293 20.24 13.47 -2.36
N THR A 294 21.51 13.66 -1.99
CA THR A 294 22.19 14.97 -2.03
C THR A 294 22.31 15.58 -3.43
N SER A 295 22.19 14.80 -4.51
CA SER A 295 22.18 15.33 -5.88
C SER A 295 20.80 15.80 -6.36
N THR A 296 19.72 15.37 -5.69
CA THR A 296 18.34 15.69 -6.08
C THR A 296 17.66 16.66 -5.11
N VAL A 297 18.18 16.75 -3.88
CA VAL A 297 17.71 17.66 -2.84
C VAL A 297 18.88 18.49 -2.34
N THR A 298 18.78 19.80 -2.51
CA THR A 298 19.78 20.76 -2.05
C THR A 298 19.25 21.48 -0.82
N VAL A 299 20.04 21.45 0.26
CA VAL A 299 19.79 22.23 1.48
C VAL A 299 20.86 23.30 1.57
N SER A 300 20.46 24.56 1.41
CA SER A 300 21.32 25.73 1.54
C SER A 300 21.09 26.43 2.87
N SER A 301 22.18 26.86 3.49
CA SER A 301 22.15 27.69 4.69
C SER A 301 23.22 28.78 4.61
N GLY A 302 23.02 29.87 5.35
CA GLY A 302 24.01 30.93 5.51
C GLY A 302 25.21 30.57 6.40
N PHE A 303 25.31 29.33 6.90
CA PHE A 303 26.30 28.88 7.88
C PHE A 303 26.97 27.55 7.47
N ASN A 304 28.05 27.15 8.15
CA ASN A 304 28.72 25.84 7.97
C ASN A 304 27.88 24.66 8.53
N VAL A 305 26.59 24.58 8.21
CA VAL A 305 25.79 23.36 8.41
C VAL A 305 26.32 22.31 7.44
N THR A 306 26.42 21.03 7.86
CA THR A 306 26.87 19.93 6.99
C THR A 306 26.13 19.97 5.66
N LYS A 307 26.82 20.34 4.58
CA LYS A 307 26.23 20.51 3.24
C LYS A 307 25.68 19.20 2.66
N ASP A 308 26.19 18.06 3.12
CA ASP A 308 25.82 16.73 2.64
C ASP A 308 24.84 16.04 3.59
N VAL A 309 23.55 16.37 3.47
CA VAL A 309 22.48 15.70 4.21
C VAL A 309 22.31 14.27 3.69
N ILE A 310 22.54 13.28 4.56
CA ILE A 310 22.30 11.87 4.22
C ILE A 310 20.80 11.59 4.34
N TRP A 311 20.15 11.42 3.19
CA TRP A 311 18.75 11.05 3.08
C TRP A 311 18.55 9.55 3.30
N LYS A 312 17.63 9.19 4.19
CA LYS A 312 17.26 7.80 4.48
C LYS A 312 15.78 7.58 4.20
N PRO A 313 15.42 6.49 3.49
CA PRO A 313 14.04 6.11 3.33
C PRO A 313 13.50 5.52 4.63
N ILE A 314 12.28 5.89 5.02
CA ILE A 314 11.54 5.16 6.06
C ILE A 314 10.89 3.96 5.35
N LEU A 315 11.47 2.78 5.55
CA LEU A 315 11.10 1.56 4.82
C LEU A 315 10.03 0.79 5.58
N SER A 316 8.85 0.65 4.98
CA SER A 316 7.81 -0.24 5.48
C SER A 316 8.04 -1.70 5.06
N ASN A 317 8.74 -1.98 3.94
CA ASN A 317 9.00 -3.35 3.44
C ASN A 317 10.01 -3.38 2.28
N ASN A 318 11.31 -3.72 2.48
CA ASN A 318 12.36 -4.11 1.48
C ASN A 318 12.37 -3.45 0.06
N SER A 319 11.65 -2.36 -0.14
CA SER A 319 11.39 -1.69 -1.41
C SER A 319 12.36 -0.53 -1.57
N LYS A 320 12.72 -0.21 -2.81
CA LYS A 320 13.57 0.96 -3.09
C LYS A 320 12.81 2.29 -3.03
N THR A 321 11.47 2.25 -3.04
CA THR A 321 10.60 3.43 -3.06
C THR A 321 9.87 3.60 -1.72
N THR A 322 9.75 4.84 -1.24
CA THR A 322 8.93 5.19 -0.05
C THR A 322 8.29 6.57 -0.20
N GLN A 323 7.20 6.81 0.53
CA GLN A 323 6.57 8.14 0.62
C GLN A 323 7.34 9.08 1.55
N VAL A 324 8.13 8.57 2.50
CA VAL A 324 8.76 9.38 3.55
C VAL A 324 10.27 9.23 3.53
N TRP A 325 10.94 10.38 3.42
CA TRP A 325 12.39 10.48 3.43
C TRP A 325 12.85 11.40 4.56
N VAL A 326 13.89 10.97 5.28
CA VAL A 326 14.41 11.70 6.44
C VAL A 326 15.88 12.03 6.25
N GLY A 327 16.21 13.31 6.30
CA GLY A 327 17.55 13.84 6.46
C GLY A 327 17.81 14.24 7.91
N GLN A 328 19.08 14.32 8.31
CA GLN A 328 19.47 14.85 9.63
C GLN A 328 20.41 16.05 9.41
N LEU A 329 19.99 17.21 9.87
CA LEU A 329 20.79 18.45 9.85
C LEU A 329 21.61 18.53 11.12
N LYS A 330 22.94 18.57 11.01
CA LYS A 330 23.84 18.70 12.15
C LYS A 330 24.30 20.14 12.30
N PHE A 331 24.21 20.67 13.52
CA PHE A 331 24.71 22.00 13.84
C PHE A 331 26.04 21.88 14.58
N PRO A 332 27.09 22.62 14.18
CA PRO A 332 28.37 22.60 14.87
C PRO A 332 28.25 23.20 16.27
N GLU A 333 28.80 22.51 17.28
CA GLU A 333 28.73 22.91 18.70
C GLU A 333 29.45 24.23 19.03
N VAL A 334 30.31 24.73 18.14
CA VAL A 334 31.40 25.67 18.50
C VAL A 334 31.11 27.15 18.16
N GLU A 335 30.06 27.49 17.41
CA GLU A 335 29.78 28.88 16.99
C GLU A 335 28.28 29.23 17.03
N LEU A 336 27.59 28.87 18.11
CA LEU A 336 26.22 29.33 18.35
C LEU A 336 26.23 30.66 19.08
N ASP A 337 26.65 31.72 18.40
CA ASP A 337 26.50 33.08 18.91
C ASP A 337 25.01 33.36 19.12
N SER A 338 24.71 33.75 20.35
CA SER A 338 23.36 33.98 20.86
C SER A 338 22.68 35.12 20.10
N LEU A 339 21.43 34.88 19.68
CA LEU A 339 20.41 35.81 19.14
C LEU A 339 20.11 35.80 17.63
N GLY A 340 20.86 35.12 16.76
CA GLY A 340 20.54 35.04 15.32
C GLY A 340 19.63 33.85 14.94
N GLY A 341 18.54 34.09 14.20
CA GLY A 341 17.78 33.02 13.54
C GLY A 341 18.44 32.59 12.22
N TYR A 342 18.57 31.29 11.99
CA TYR A 342 19.22 30.71 10.81
C TYR A 342 18.17 30.25 9.79
N THR A 343 18.04 30.96 8.67
CA THR A 343 17.15 30.54 7.58
C THR A 343 17.80 29.42 6.75
N MET A 344 17.10 28.28 6.68
CA MET A 344 17.42 27.15 5.82
C MET A 344 16.53 27.20 4.58
N GLU A 345 17.09 26.92 3.41
CA GLU A 345 16.36 26.77 2.16
C GLU A 345 16.52 25.36 1.63
N VAL A 346 15.42 24.73 1.24
CA VAL A 346 15.39 23.37 0.69
C VAL A 346 14.79 23.43 -0.71
N THR A 347 15.52 22.88 -1.67
CA THR A 347 15.09 22.80 -3.07
C THR A 347 15.14 21.36 -3.57
N LEU A 348 14.08 20.92 -4.23
CA LEU A 348 13.94 19.58 -4.79
C LEU A 348 13.59 19.66 -6.28
N GLY A 349 14.05 18.69 -7.06
CA GLY A 349 13.68 18.59 -8.48
C GLY A 349 14.46 19.50 -9.42
N HIS A 350 15.59 20.06 -8.97
CA HIS A 350 16.51 20.82 -9.83
C HIS A 350 17.35 19.91 -10.75
N SER A 351 17.39 18.60 -10.46
CA SER A 351 18.03 17.56 -11.26
C SER A 351 17.07 16.38 -11.48
N GLN A 352 17.22 15.71 -12.62
CA GLN A 352 16.46 14.48 -12.91
C GLN A 352 17.00 13.34 -12.04
N GLY A 353 16.13 12.70 -11.28
CA GLY A 353 16.54 11.57 -10.42
C GLY A 353 15.49 11.04 -9.46
N ILE A 354 14.53 11.87 -9.04
CA ILE A 354 13.40 11.42 -8.23
C ILE A 354 12.33 10.81 -9.14
N ILE A 355 11.99 9.55 -8.92
CA ILE A 355 11.08 8.77 -9.78
C ILE A 355 10.07 8.04 -8.90
N SER A 356 8.79 8.07 -9.27
CA SER A 356 7.74 7.31 -8.59
C SER A 356 7.87 5.80 -8.84
N SER A 357 7.22 4.99 -8.00
CA SER A 357 7.10 3.53 -8.23
C SER A 357 6.42 3.17 -9.56
N SER A 358 5.67 4.10 -10.15
CA SER A 358 5.03 3.99 -11.45
C SER A 358 5.91 4.44 -12.63
N GLY A 359 7.12 4.95 -12.36
CA GLY A 359 8.11 5.35 -13.37
C GLY A 359 7.98 6.80 -13.85
N PHE A 360 7.20 7.64 -13.17
CA PHE A 360 7.07 9.07 -13.52
C PHE A 360 8.11 9.90 -12.78
N HIS A 361 8.73 10.82 -13.52
CA HIS A 361 9.73 11.73 -12.98
C HIS A 361 9.08 12.83 -12.13
N TYR A 362 9.76 13.23 -11.07
CA TYR A 362 9.42 14.44 -10.32
C TYR A 362 9.62 15.68 -11.21
N SER A 363 8.53 16.21 -11.75
CA SER A 363 8.56 17.26 -12.77
C SER A 363 8.30 18.67 -12.25
N HIS A 364 7.88 18.82 -11.00
CA HIS A 364 7.50 20.10 -10.41
C HIS A 364 8.52 20.48 -9.32
N PRO A 365 9.55 21.29 -9.63
CA PRO A 365 10.51 21.71 -8.62
C PRO A 365 9.80 22.37 -7.43
N SER A 366 10.15 21.94 -6.22
CA SER A 366 9.59 22.51 -5.00
C SER A 366 10.67 23.22 -4.22
N HIS A 367 10.29 24.35 -3.63
CA HIS A 367 11.14 25.16 -2.79
C HIS A 367 10.40 25.50 -1.51
N PHE A 368 11.05 25.31 -0.36
CA PHE A 368 10.56 25.80 0.91
C PHE A 368 11.71 26.26 1.81
N SER A 369 11.40 27.12 2.77
CA SER A 369 12.37 27.64 3.74
C SER A 369 11.79 27.59 5.14
N PHE A 370 12.65 27.58 6.15
CA PHE A 370 12.29 27.65 7.57
C PHE A 370 13.45 28.28 8.35
N THR A 371 13.16 28.88 9.50
CA THR A 371 14.16 29.54 10.35
C THR A 371 14.41 28.70 11.59
N VAL A 372 15.67 28.54 11.99
CA VAL A 372 16.07 27.82 13.20
C VAL A 372 16.71 28.81 14.18
N HIS A 373 16.18 28.92 15.38
CA HIS A 373 16.74 29.65 16.50
C HIS A 373 17.37 28.66 17.47
N VAL A 374 18.57 28.92 17.94
CA VAL A 374 19.26 28.04 18.89
C VAL A 374 19.40 28.75 20.22
N GLN A 375 18.88 28.13 21.28
CA GLN A 375 19.03 28.64 22.64
C GLN A 375 20.22 27.95 23.32
N PRO A 376 21.19 28.72 23.86
CA PRO A 376 22.32 28.15 24.60
C PRO A 376 21.85 27.50 25.91
N ALA A 377 22.43 26.34 26.24
CA ALA A 377 22.19 25.66 27.52
C ALA A 377 22.65 26.54 28.70
N LYS A 378 21.79 26.72 29.71
CA LYS A 378 22.14 27.36 30.97
C LYS A 378 22.73 26.27 31.89
N THR A 379 24.06 26.22 31.97
CA THR A 379 24.81 25.36 32.90
C THR A 379 24.23 25.36 34.32
N GLU A 380 23.62 24.24 34.74
CA GLU A 380 23.93 23.48 35.96
C GLU A 380 23.30 22.07 35.88
N PRO A 381 24.08 20.97 35.82
CA PRO A 381 23.52 19.63 35.82
C PRO A 381 23.16 19.22 37.25
N VAL A 382 21.86 19.13 37.56
CA VAL A 382 21.40 18.43 38.75
C VAL A 382 21.39 16.93 38.44
N GLU A 383 22.32 16.18 39.03
CA GLU A 383 22.30 14.72 39.04
C GLU A 383 20.99 14.22 39.68
N GLY A 384 20.22 13.40 38.95
CA GLY A 384 19.23 12.52 39.58
C GLY A 384 17.75 12.68 39.20
N LEU A 385 17.35 13.45 38.17
CA LEU A 385 15.98 13.36 37.63
C LEU A 385 15.94 12.46 36.38
N GLY A 386 15.45 11.23 36.55
CA GLY A 386 15.00 10.41 35.42
C GLY A 386 13.93 11.14 34.61
N SER A 387 13.76 10.80 33.33
CA SER A 387 12.70 11.38 32.50
C SER A 387 11.35 11.21 33.20
N GLU A 388 10.73 12.32 33.61
CA GLU A 388 9.44 12.29 34.30
C GLU A 388 8.41 11.57 33.44
N LYS A 389 7.80 10.52 34.00
CA LYS A 389 6.77 9.75 33.31
C LYS A 389 5.54 10.64 33.12
N ILE A 390 5.12 10.83 31.88
CA ILE A 390 3.89 11.54 31.55
C ILE A 390 2.70 10.76 32.11
N SER A 391 1.84 11.47 32.84
CA SER A 391 0.58 10.94 33.34
C SER A 391 -0.58 11.31 32.41
N TRP A 392 -1.15 10.30 31.74
CA TRP A 392 -2.27 10.42 30.79
C TRP A 392 -3.64 10.69 31.45
N ARG A 393 -3.67 11.29 32.65
CA ARG A 393 -4.92 11.68 33.32
C ARG A 393 -5.43 12.98 32.72
N ASP A 394 -6.73 13.08 32.49
CA ASP A 394 -7.35 14.24 31.85
C ASP A 394 -7.10 15.55 32.59
N GLU A 395 -6.94 15.51 33.92
CA GLU A 395 -6.60 16.68 34.76
C GLU A 395 -5.27 17.37 34.40
N ASN A 396 -4.37 16.66 33.71
CA ASN A 396 -3.09 17.22 33.28
C ASN A 396 -3.16 17.87 31.88
N PHE A 397 -4.27 17.73 31.15
CA PHE A 397 -4.40 18.22 29.78
C PHE A 397 -5.39 19.37 29.71
N HIS A 398 -4.90 20.52 29.27
CA HIS A 398 -5.68 21.74 29.19
C HIS A 398 -5.80 22.13 27.71
N ILE A 399 -7.00 22.48 27.25
CA ILE A 399 -7.22 22.89 25.86
C ILE A 399 -6.24 24.01 25.51
N TYR A 400 -5.60 23.90 24.35
CA TYR A 400 -4.73 24.96 23.86
C TYR A 400 -5.59 26.17 23.45
N GLU A 401 -5.50 27.25 24.22
CA GLU A 401 -6.03 28.56 23.85
C GLU A 401 -4.85 29.44 23.37
N PRO A 402 -4.89 30.00 22.15
CA PRO A 402 -3.83 30.90 21.68
C PRO A 402 -3.87 32.21 22.49
N ASP A 403 -2.77 32.55 23.17
CA ASP A 403 -2.66 33.86 23.83
C ASP A 403 -2.62 34.99 22.78
N SER A 404 -3.13 36.18 23.12
CA SER A 404 -3.20 37.33 22.21
C SER A 404 -1.83 37.78 21.65
N LEU A 405 -0.73 37.48 22.37
CA LEU A 405 0.66 37.69 21.96
C LEU A 405 1.27 36.54 21.11
N GLU A 406 0.71 35.33 21.16
CA GLU A 406 1.21 34.15 20.41
C GLU A 406 0.64 34.05 18.98
N SER A 407 -0.34 34.90 18.65
CA SER A 407 -1.13 34.86 17.40
C SER A 407 -0.31 34.82 16.09
N ASN A 408 0.92 35.37 16.10
CA ASN A 408 1.85 35.39 14.96
C ASN A 408 2.88 34.24 14.96
N SER A 409 2.94 33.41 16.00
CA SER A 409 4.01 32.42 16.25
C SER A 409 3.56 30.96 16.23
N VAL A 410 2.25 30.71 16.07
CA VAL A 410 1.70 29.36 15.87
C VAL A 410 2.28 28.79 14.57
N LEU A 411 2.59 27.49 14.52
CA LEU A 411 2.89 26.78 13.27
C LEU A 411 1.94 27.32 12.18
N PRO A 412 2.44 27.71 11.00
CA PRO A 412 1.57 28.04 9.88
C PRO A 412 0.90 26.74 9.44
N LEU A 413 -0.14 26.32 10.17
CA LEU A 413 -0.88 25.08 9.96
C LEU A 413 -1.48 25.05 8.55
N ASP A 414 -1.73 26.25 8.00
CA ASP A 414 -2.17 26.49 6.63
C ASP A 414 -1.08 26.25 5.56
N HIS A 415 0.18 26.10 5.97
CA HIS A 415 1.36 25.77 5.14
C HIS A 415 1.98 24.40 5.47
N LEU A 416 1.27 23.55 6.23
CA LEU A 416 1.69 22.16 6.41
C LEU A 416 1.74 21.41 5.07
N SER A 417 0.89 21.79 4.12
CA SER A 417 0.94 21.29 2.76
C SER A 417 1.72 22.23 1.85
N ILE A 418 2.55 21.65 0.99
CA ILE A 418 3.22 22.40 -0.07
C ILE A 418 2.22 22.53 -1.22
N LYS A 419 1.77 23.76 -1.47
CA LYS A 419 0.90 24.07 -2.60
C LYS A 419 1.69 23.91 -3.89
N ASN A 420 1.57 22.74 -4.51
CA ASN A 420 2.01 22.56 -5.88
C ASN A 420 0.88 23.08 -6.78
N GLU A 421 1.18 24.07 -7.61
CA GLU A 421 0.25 24.54 -8.64
C GLU A 421 -0.05 23.34 -9.57
N ARG A 422 -1.21 22.70 -9.39
CA ARG A 422 -1.72 21.78 -10.41
C ARG A 422 -1.95 22.60 -11.67
N GLU A 423 -1.48 22.12 -12.82
CA GLU A 423 -1.81 22.77 -14.09
C GLU A 423 -3.35 22.93 -14.20
N PRO A 424 -3.86 24.15 -14.42
CA PRO A 424 -5.30 24.44 -14.39
C PRO A 424 -6.15 23.58 -15.33
N THR A 425 -5.53 23.02 -16.37
CA THR A 425 -6.18 22.24 -17.42
C THR A 425 -6.55 20.81 -16.99
N ASP A 426 -5.78 20.19 -16.10
CA ASP A 426 -6.04 18.80 -15.68
C ASP A 426 -7.21 18.70 -14.69
N SER A 427 -7.36 19.71 -13.83
CA SER A 427 -8.36 19.70 -12.75
C SER A 427 -9.80 19.93 -13.22
N SER A 428 -10.01 20.57 -14.37
CA SER A 428 -11.34 21.00 -14.80
C SER A 428 -12.22 19.84 -15.27
N TRP A 429 -11.67 18.93 -16.09
CA TRP A 429 -12.45 17.80 -16.61
C TRP A 429 -12.66 16.71 -15.55
N GLN A 430 -11.66 16.47 -14.69
CA GLN A 430 -11.73 15.49 -13.59
C GLN A 430 -12.87 15.84 -12.62
N ALA A 431 -12.93 17.11 -12.19
CA ALA A 431 -14.00 17.57 -11.31
C ALA A 431 -15.37 17.41 -12.00
N LYS A 432 -15.47 17.79 -13.28
CA LYS A 432 -16.73 17.71 -14.04
C LYS A 432 -17.23 16.27 -14.18
N ILE A 433 -16.38 15.33 -14.59
CA ILE A 433 -16.81 13.93 -14.76
C ILE A 433 -17.21 13.30 -13.42
N ILE A 434 -16.49 13.63 -12.33
CA ILE A 434 -16.87 13.15 -11.00
C ILE A 434 -18.20 13.75 -10.56
N ASP A 435 -18.45 15.04 -10.82
CA ASP A 435 -19.75 15.68 -10.52
C ASP A 435 -20.89 15.00 -11.30
N GLU A 436 -20.69 14.70 -12.58
CA GLU A 436 -21.66 13.96 -13.40
C GLU A 436 -21.92 12.55 -12.84
N GLU A 437 -20.87 11.83 -12.47
CA GLU A 437 -21.00 10.50 -11.85
C GLU A 437 -21.70 10.57 -10.49
N ILE A 438 -21.40 11.55 -9.65
CA ILE A 438 -22.10 11.78 -8.38
C ILE A 438 -23.59 11.96 -8.63
N SER A 439 -23.98 12.79 -9.61
CA SER A 439 -25.39 12.99 -9.97
C SER A 439 -26.06 11.67 -10.38
N ASN A 440 -25.40 10.87 -11.23
CA ASN A 440 -25.95 9.58 -11.67
C ASN A 440 -26.10 8.58 -10.50
N PHE A 441 -25.08 8.44 -9.64
CA PHE A 441 -25.10 7.44 -8.56
C PHE A 441 -25.95 7.84 -7.35
N ARG A 442 -26.33 9.12 -7.22
CA ARG A 442 -27.37 9.52 -6.27
C ARG A 442 -28.74 8.91 -6.58
N GLU A 443 -28.98 8.51 -7.81
CA GLU A 443 -30.22 7.82 -8.21
C GLU A 443 -30.18 6.32 -7.85
N LEU A 444 -28.99 5.75 -7.60
CA LEU A 444 -28.77 4.32 -7.29
C LEU A 444 -28.44 4.06 -5.80
N LEU A 445 -29.17 4.72 -4.90
CA LEU A 445 -28.94 4.59 -3.45
C LEU A 445 -29.47 3.29 -2.84
N ASP A 446 -30.28 2.51 -3.56
CA ASP A 446 -30.87 1.28 -3.03
C ASP A 446 -29.87 0.10 -3.01
N CYS A 447 -28.84 0.14 -3.86
CA CYS A 447 -27.78 -0.87 -3.90
C CYS A 447 -26.58 -0.53 -3.00
N LYS A 448 -26.05 -1.53 -2.28
CA LYS A 448 -24.86 -1.38 -1.43
C LYS A 448 -23.62 -0.93 -2.21
N ILE A 449 -23.42 -1.43 -3.43
CA ILE A 449 -22.26 -1.07 -4.24
C ILE A 449 -22.42 0.35 -4.80
N GLY A 450 -23.65 0.77 -5.10
CA GLY A 450 -23.99 2.16 -5.43
C GLY A 450 -23.61 3.12 -4.31
N LYS A 451 -24.03 2.85 -3.06
CA LYS A 451 -23.63 3.66 -1.88
C LYS A 451 -22.12 3.74 -1.69
N LEU A 452 -21.41 2.62 -1.83
CA LEU A 452 -19.96 2.58 -1.71
C LEU A 452 -19.27 3.39 -2.82
N THR A 453 -19.80 3.33 -4.03
CA THR A 453 -19.29 4.09 -5.19
C THR A 453 -19.53 5.58 -5.00
N LEU A 454 -20.71 5.97 -4.53
CA LEU A 454 -21.02 7.37 -4.19
C LEU A 454 -20.10 7.90 -3.10
N ALA A 455 -19.87 7.16 -2.02
CA ALA A 455 -18.94 7.56 -0.96
C ALA A 455 -17.54 7.84 -1.52
N ARG A 456 -17.03 6.96 -2.40
CA ARG A 456 -15.72 7.13 -3.04
C ARG A 456 -15.68 8.34 -3.99
N LEU A 457 -16.73 8.57 -4.77
CA LEU A 457 -16.83 9.71 -5.68
C LEU A 457 -16.83 11.03 -4.91
N LEU A 458 -17.59 11.12 -3.82
CA LEU A 458 -17.64 12.29 -2.94
C LEU A 458 -16.27 12.57 -2.30
N THR A 459 -15.60 11.54 -1.76
CA THR A 459 -14.24 11.68 -1.22
C THR A 459 -13.24 12.13 -2.29
N ALA A 460 -13.31 11.54 -3.48
CA ALA A 460 -12.47 11.94 -4.61
C ALA A 460 -12.71 13.40 -5.02
N ARG A 461 -13.97 13.85 -5.00
CA ARG A 461 -14.33 15.22 -5.33
C ARG A 461 -13.75 16.24 -4.34
N ASP A 462 -13.84 15.95 -3.05
CA ASP A 462 -13.26 16.78 -1.99
C ASP A 462 -11.72 16.84 -2.11
N ALA A 463 -11.07 15.71 -2.40
CA ALA A 463 -9.62 15.65 -2.62
C ALA A 463 -9.14 16.44 -3.86
N LEU A 464 -9.98 16.58 -4.89
CA LEU A 464 -9.66 17.41 -6.06
C LEU A 464 -9.77 18.91 -5.78
N MET A 465 -10.66 19.33 -4.87
CA MET A 465 -10.89 20.76 -4.61
C MET A 465 -9.75 21.43 -3.83
N SER A 466 -9.02 20.69 -2.98
CA SER A 466 -7.77 21.06 -2.26
C SER A 466 -7.71 22.38 -1.45
N SER A 467 -8.55 23.38 -1.74
CA SER A 467 -8.60 24.71 -1.13
C SER A 467 -9.91 24.98 -0.38
N GLU A 468 -10.89 24.07 -0.43
CA GLU A 468 -12.19 24.20 0.22
C GLU A 468 -12.40 23.11 1.28
N LYS A 469 -13.17 23.47 2.31
CA LYS A 469 -13.59 22.53 3.38
C LYS A 469 -14.21 21.30 2.76
N PRO A 470 -13.90 20.06 3.20
CA PRO A 470 -14.51 18.86 2.65
C PRO A 470 -16.02 18.95 2.85
N VAL A 471 -16.73 19.28 1.77
CA VAL A 471 -18.14 19.66 1.78
C VAL A 471 -19.00 18.41 1.99
N HIS A 472 -18.49 17.25 1.58
CA HIS A 472 -19.24 16.00 1.55
C HIS A 472 -18.90 15.07 2.72
N SER A 473 -17.99 15.46 3.62
CA SER A 473 -17.52 14.59 4.71
C SER A 473 -18.66 14.02 5.58
N GLU A 474 -19.65 14.82 5.97
CA GLU A 474 -20.80 14.32 6.74
C GLU A 474 -21.62 13.27 5.97
N GLU A 475 -21.81 13.46 4.67
CA GLU A 475 -22.53 12.51 3.83
C GLU A 475 -21.77 11.20 3.67
N VAL A 476 -20.46 11.28 3.42
CA VAL A 476 -19.60 10.11 3.29
C VAL A 476 -19.58 9.28 4.59
N LEU A 477 -19.45 9.93 5.75
CA LEU A 477 -19.51 9.25 7.06
C LEU A 477 -20.85 8.54 7.28
N ARG A 478 -21.96 9.18 6.88
CA ARG A 478 -23.29 8.56 6.92
C ARG A 478 -23.37 7.33 6.01
N LEU A 479 -22.87 7.43 4.78
CA LEU A 479 -22.88 6.32 3.81
C LEU A 479 -22.11 5.11 4.35
N TYR A 480 -20.90 5.29 4.89
CA TYR A 480 -20.15 4.19 5.51
C TYR A 480 -20.85 3.61 6.74
N SER A 481 -21.50 4.46 7.54
CA SER A 481 -22.32 4.01 8.68
C SER A 481 -23.51 3.14 8.28
N GLU A 482 -24.15 3.45 7.15
CA GLU A 482 -25.21 2.63 6.57
C GLU A 482 -24.65 1.33 5.97
N LEU A 483 -23.51 1.39 5.27
CA LEU A 483 -22.85 0.22 4.69
C LEU A 483 -22.44 -0.81 5.74
N MET A 484 -21.94 -0.38 6.91
CA MET A 484 -21.65 -1.27 8.04
C MET A 484 -22.87 -2.09 8.47
N LYS A 485 -24.08 -1.53 8.35
CA LYS A 485 -25.35 -2.21 8.68
C LYS A 485 -25.85 -3.09 7.54
N LEU A 486 -25.70 -2.64 6.29
CA LEU A 486 -26.18 -3.35 5.09
C LEU A 486 -25.29 -4.54 4.70
N ASP A 487 -24.00 -4.50 5.02
CA ASP A 487 -23.04 -5.53 4.65
C ASP A 487 -22.09 -5.86 5.83
N PRO A 488 -22.61 -6.47 6.92
CA PRO A 488 -21.85 -6.76 8.14
C PRO A 488 -20.54 -7.53 7.93
N PRO A 489 -20.42 -8.50 6.99
CA PRO A 489 -19.15 -9.17 6.72
C PRO A 489 -18.00 -8.24 6.31
N HIS A 490 -18.30 -7.07 5.76
CA HIS A 490 -17.31 -6.05 5.36
C HIS A 490 -17.35 -4.81 6.27
N SER A 491 -18.05 -4.86 7.40
CA SER A 491 -18.18 -3.74 8.35
C SER A 491 -16.83 -3.15 8.74
N ARG A 492 -15.80 -3.98 8.93
CA ARG A 492 -14.44 -3.52 9.24
C ARG A 492 -13.85 -2.64 8.15
N PHE A 493 -13.96 -3.06 6.89
CA PHE A 493 -13.49 -2.27 5.76
C PHE A 493 -14.17 -0.89 5.72
N TYR A 494 -15.50 -0.85 5.89
CA TYR A 494 -16.22 0.43 5.92
C TYR A 494 -15.85 1.30 7.13
N LYS A 495 -15.54 0.69 8.27
CA LYS A 495 -15.08 1.40 9.47
C LYS A 495 -13.71 2.03 9.26
N ASP A 496 -12.80 1.34 8.59
CA ASP A 496 -11.48 1.86 8.25
C ASP A 496 -11.58 3.07 7.32
N GLU A 497 -12.40 2.97 6.27
CA GLU A 497 -12.65 4.08 5.35
C GLU A 497 -13.37 5.25 6.06
N HIS A 498 -14.34 4.95 6.94
CA HIS A 498 -15.00 5.96 7.78
C HIS A 498 -13.99 6.69 8.67
N SER A 499 -13.05 5.97 9.29
CA SER A 499 -12.02 6.54 10.17
C SER A 499 -11.08 7.48 9.43
N LEU A 500 -10.71 7.14 8.19
CA LEU A 500 -9.87 8.01 7.35
C LEU A 500 -10.57 9.34 7.04
N VAL A 501 -11.85 9.29 6.66
CA VAL A 501 -12.65 10.50 6.36
C VAL A 501 -12.89 11.32 7.64
N LEU A 502 -13.16 10.66 8.77
CA LEU A 502 -13.35 11.33 10.05
C LEU A 502 -12.08 12.04 10.48
N LEU A 503 -10.93 11.36 10.38
CA LEU A 503 -9.64 11.94 10.73
C LEU A 503 -9.33 13.14 9.83
N GLU A 504 -9.52 13.01 8.52
CA GLU A 504 -9.33 14.12 7.58
C GLU A 504 -10.18 15.34 7.95
N LYS A 505 -11.46 15.13 8.32
CA LYS A 505 -12.35 16.18 8.81
C LYS A 505 -11.86 16.79 10.13
N VAL A 506 -11.44 15.97 11.09
CA VAL A 506 -10.98 16.42 12.42
C VAL A 506 -9.76 17.32 12.31
N ILE A 507 -8.82 16.94 11.44
CA ILE A 507 -7.57 17.69 11.23
C ILE A 507 -7.70 18.71 10.08
N TYR A 508 -8.91 18.93 9.57
CA TYR A 508 -9.15 19.89 8.49
C TYR A 508 -9.14 21.33 9.02
N GLY A 509 -8.13 22.08 8.60
CA GLY A 509 -8.01 23.49 8.92
C GLY A 509 -7.58 23.77 10.36
N ARG A 510 -7.06 24.98 10.56
CA ARG A 510 -6.43 25.41 11.82
C ARG A 510 -7.35 25.28 13.02
N GLU A 511 -8.57 25.79 12.95
CA GLU A 511 -9.50 25.83 14.09
C GLU A 511 -9.90 24.44 14.57
N SER A 512 -10.23 23.54 13.63
CA SER A 512 -10.61 22.16 13.95
C SER A 512 -9.43 21.44 14.60
N LEU A 513 -8.24 21.50 14.02
CA LEU A 513 -7.06 20.84 14.57
C LEU A 513 -6.67 21.36 15.96
N LEU A 514 -6.75 22.68 16.19
CA LEU A 514 -6.42 23.28 17.48
C LEU A 514 -7.39 22.84 18.58
N SER A 515 -8.64 22.53 18.26
CA SER A 515 -9.61 22.02 19.25
C SER A 515 -9.22 20.66 19.84
N TYR A 516 -8.34 19.91 19.15
CA TYR A 516 -7.77 18.64 19.60
C TYR A 516 -6.32 18.78 20.13
N CYS A 517 -5.78 20.00 20.19
CA CYS A 517 -4.46 20.27 20.75
C CYS A 517 -4.56 20.65 22.23
N PHE A 518 -3.82 19.96 23.09
CA PHE A 518 -3.82 20.18 24.53
C PHE A 518 -2.43 20.48 25.04
N ARG A 519 -2.30 21.46 25.94
CA ARG A 519 -1.08 21.69 26.72
C ARG A 519 -1.04 20.69 27.87
N TYR A 520 0.02 19.90 27.94
CA TYR A 520 0.28 19.05 29.10
C TYR A 520 0.87 19.87 30.23
N ARG A 521 0.32 19.72 31.44
CA ARG A 521 0.81 20.35 32.68
C ARG A 521 0.66 19.39 33.84
N ASN A 522 1.78 19.01 34.47
CA ASN A 522 1.75 18.19 35.67
C ASN A 522 1.88 19.08 36.92
N LEU A 523 1.00 18.89 37.91
CA LEU A 523 1.01 19.63 39.18
C LEU A 523 2.30 19.45 39.98
N THR A 524 3.08 18.39 39.71
CA THR A 524 4.35 18.10 40.39
C THR A 524 5.59 18.55 39.64
N SER A 525 5.50 18.95 38.36
CA SER A 525 6.68 19.26 37.55
C SER A 525 7.11 20.72 37.71
N SER A 526 8.39 20.93 38.06
CA SER A 526 9.02 22.26 38.07
C SER A 526 9.42 22.75 36.67
N SER A 527 9.23 21.92 35.64
CA SER A 527 9.55 22.25 34.24
C SER A 527 8.48 23.17 33.64
N SER A 528 8.91 24.33 33.16
CA SER A 528 8.12 25.32 32.42
C SER A 528 7.80 24.91 30.97
N SER A 529 8.27 23.74 30.51
CA SER A 529 7.95 23.19 29.19
C SER A 529 6.61 22.48 29.21
N ASN A 530 5.57 23.09 28.65
CA ASN A 530 4.26 22.46 28.47
C ASN A 530 4.16 21.92 27.04
N PRO A 531 4.51 20.65 26.76
CA PRO A 531 4.43 20.10 25.42
C PRO A 531 2.97 20.06 24.94
N ILE A 532 2.80 20.17 23.64
CA ILE A 532 1.49 20.04 23.01
C ILE A 532 1.23 18.57 22.67
N CYS A 533 0.10 18.07 23.16
CA CYS A 533 -0.44 16.76 22.87
C CYS A 533 -1.58 16.89 21.85
N LEU A 534 -1.50 16.15 20.76
CA LEU A 534 -2.64 15.94 19.88
C LEU A 534 -3.48 14.79 20.44
N ARG A 535 -4.69 15.10 20.91
CA ARG A 535 -5.59 14.12 21.53
C ARG A 535 -6.69 13.69 20.56
N LEU A 536 -6.58 12.47 20.06
CA LEU A 536 -7.54 11.81 19.16
C LEU A 536 -8.19 10.60 19.85
N ASN A 537 -8.30 10.63 21.17
CA ASN A 537 -8.84 9.55 21.98
C ASN A 537 -10.37 9.46 21.90
N GLY A 538 -10.93 8.25 21.99
CA GLY A 538 -12.38 8.04 22.07
C GLY A 538 -13.16 8.39 20.79
N LEU A 539 -12.49 8.47 19.63
CA LEU A 539 -13.11 8.80 18.34
C LEU A 539 -13.62 7.56 17.57
N SER A 540 -13.50 6.37 18.16
CA SER A 540 -13.81 5.07 17.53
C SER A 540 -13.04 4.84 16.21
N LEU A 541 -11.83 5.40 16.10
CA LEU A 541 -10.98 5.23 14.93
C LEU A 541 -10.50 3.78 14.82
N SER A 542 -10.65 3.18 13.65
CA SER A 542 -10.17 1.83 13.36
C SER A 542 -8.89 1.80 12.50
N ARG A 543 -8.59 2.94 11.87
CA ARG A 543 -7.40 3.18 11.05
C ARG A 543 -6.97 4.65 11.10
N LEU A 544 -5.66 4.91 11.01
CA LEU A 544 -5.08 6.25 10.87
C LEU A 544 -4.69 6.56 9.42
N GLY A 545 -4.61 7.85 9.10
CA GLY A 545 -4.24 8.37 7.80
C GLY A 545 -3.83 9.84 7.87
N SER A 546 -3.71 10.48 6.72
CA SER A 546 -3.38 11.91 6.59
C SER A 546 -2.09 12.32 7.33
N PHE A 547 -1.10 11.42 7.34
CA PHE A 547 0.16 11.60 8.07
C PHE A 547 0.97 12.80 7.56
N GLU A 548 0.75 13.22 6.32
CA GLU A 548 1.35 14.43 5.75
C GLU A 548 1.01 15.68 6.58
N LYS A 549 -0.11 15.70 7.30
CA LYS A 549 -0.55 16.81 8.18
C LYS A 549 -0.08 16.65 9.64
N LEU A 550 0.49 15.51 9.99
CA LEU A 550 0.80 15.12 11.38
C LEU A 550 2.30 15.03 11.68
N LEU A 551 3.17 15.38 10.72
CA LEU A 551 4.62 15.27 10.85
C LEU A 551 5.22 16.06 12.02
N TRP A 552 4.54 17.11 12.49
CA TRP A 552 4.97 17.99 13.58
C TRP A 552 4.67 17.43 14.99
N VAL A 553 3.85 16.39 15.09
CA VAL A 553 3.32 15.90 16.38
C VAL A 553 4.42 15.17 17.17
N GLN A 554 4.66 15.63 18.40
CA GLN A 554 5.61 15.00 19.34
C GLN A 554 4.90 14.11 20.38
N MET A 555 3.65 14.43 20.73
CA MET A 555 2.87 13.72 21.73
C MET A 555 1.47 13.44 21.16
N LEU A 556 1.09 12.16 21.12
CA LEU A 556 -0.12 11.68 20.48
C LEU A 556 -0.91 10.78 21.43
N ASP A 557 -2.18 11.14 21.67
CA ASP A 557 -3.12 10.31 22.43
C ASP A 557 -4.16 9.68 21.51
N LEU A 558 -4.08 8.36 21.35
CA LEU A 558 -4.99 7.53 20.56
C LEU A 558 -5.79 6.57 21.44
N SER A 559 -5.81 6.77 22.75
CA SER A 559 -6.49 5.86 23.67
C SER A 559 -7.98 5.70 23.37
N HIS A 560 -8.54 4.55 23.74
CA HIS A 560 -9.96 4.25 23.61
C HIS A 560 -10.49 4.32 22.17
N ASN A 561 -9.67 3.91 21.20
CA ASN A 561 -10.06 3.72 19.80
C ASN A 561 -10.13 2.22 19.45
N GLU A 562 -10.30 1.87 18.18
CA GLU A 562 -10.47 0.49 17.70
C GLU A 562 -9.40 0.13 16.64
N LEU A 563 -8.22 0.74 16.79
CA LEU A 563 -7.08 0.61 15.88
C LEU A 563 -6.55 -0.82 15.89
N GLN A 564 -6.53 -1.49 14.73
CA GLN A 564 -5.88 -2.81 14.58
C GLN A 564 -4.47 -2.73 13.99
N SER A 565 -4.14 -1.59 13.38
CA SER A 565 -2.80 -1.33 12.85
C SER A 565 -2.36 0.07 13.21
N ILE A 566 -1.06 0.21 13.43
CA ILE A 566 -0.36 1.48 13.62
C ILE A 566 0.51 1.84 12.40
N GLU A 567 0.27 1.17 11.25
CA GLU A 567 0.93 1.46 9.98
C GLU A 567 0.76 2.94 9.61
N GLY A 568 1.85 3.56 9.16
CA GLY A 568 1.96 4.97 8.82
C GLY A 568 2.47 5.84 9.97
N LEU A 569 2.41 5.40 11.23
CA LEU A 569 3.03 6.13 12.35
C LEU A 569 4.54 6.31 12.14
N GLU A 570 5.20 5.45 11.36
CA GLU A 570 6.61 5.61 11.01
C GLU A 570 6.91 6.93 10.29
N ALA A 571 5.92 7.61 9.70
CA ALA A 571 6.10 8.95 9.13
C ALA A 571 6.33 10.04 10.19
N MET A 572 5.83 9.83 11.42
CA MET A 572 5.82 10.80 12.51
C MET A 572 7.14 10.76 13.31
N GLN A 573 8.26 11.11 12.66
CA GLN A 573 9.61 10.94 13.21
C GLN A 573 9.95 11.83 14.42
N LEU A 574 9.06 12.77 14.78
CA LEU A 574 9.15 13.57 15.99
C LEU A 574 8.40 12.97 17.18
N LEU A 575 7.57 11.94 16.92
CA LEU A 575 6.74 11.33 17.94
C LEU A 575 7.63 10.71 19.01
N SER A 576 7.49 11.22 20.24
CA SER A 576 8.23 10.77 21.41
C SER A 576 7.30 10.15 22.47
N HIS A 577 6.05 10.63 22.56
CA HIS A 577 5.06 10.11 23.52
C HIS A 577 3.83 9.59 22.78
N LEU A 578 3.50 8.32 22.99
CA LEU A 578 2.36 7.66 22.34
C LEU A 578 1.46 6.96 23.37
N ASN A 579 0.19 7.33 23.40
CA ASN A 579 -0.82 6.63 24.21
C ASN A 579 -1.75 5.81 23.30
N LEU A 580 -1.80 4.50 23.53
CA LEU A 580 -2.66 3.54 22.84
C LEU A 580 -3.57 2.79 23.83
N ILE A 581 -3.73 3.27 25.07
CA ILE A 581 -4.52 2.58 26.11
C ILE A 581 -5.91 2.20 25.61
N GLY A 582 -6.32 0.96 25.85
CA GLY A 582 -7.68 0.50 25.58
C GLY A 582 -8.07 0.56 24.09
N SER A 583 -7.10 0.46 23.19
CA SER A 583 -7.39 0.28 21.76
C SER A 583 -7.60 -1.22 21.45
N GLU A 584 -8.33 -1.54 20.38
CA GLU A 584 -8.43 -2.93 19.88
C GLU A 584 -7.20 -3.36 19.07
N TRP A 585 -6.00 -2.99 19.52
CA TRP A 585 -4.78 -3.30 18.80
C TRP A 585 -4.47 -4.79 18.91
N ASP A 586 -4.77 -5.49 17.81
CA ASP A 586 -4.50 -6.90 17.60
C ASP A 586 -3.29 -7.03 16.67
N GLY A 587 -2.18 -7.55 17.20
CA GLY A 587 -0.95 -7.76 16.43
C GLY A 587 -1.12 -8.93 15.48
N ASN A 588 -1.80 -8.71 14.35
CA ASN A 588 -1.97 -9.65 13.25
C ASN A 588 -2.07 -11.14 13.69
N GLU A 589 -3.24 -11.55 14.20
CA GLU A 589 -3.60 -12.96 14.31
C GLU A 589 -3.80 -13.56 12.91
N THR A 590 -2.74 -14.09 12.30
CA THR A 590 -2.94 -15.23 11.41
C THR A 590 -3.24 -16.44 12.29
N VAL A 591 -4.52 -16.83 12.35
CA VAL A 591 -5.02 -18.03 13.01
C VAL A 591 -4.24 -19.26 12.51
N THR A 592 -3.23 -19.66 13.26
CA THR A 592 -2.72 -21.02 13.33
C THR A 592 -2.27 -21.25 14.77
N ASP A 593 -2.84 -22.28 15.41
CA ASP A 593 -2.51 -22.76 16.75
C ASP A 593 -1.01 -22.63 17.07
N GLY A 594 -0.69 -21.81 18.06
CA GLY A 594 0.65 -21.62 18.61
C GLY A 594 1.11 -20.17 18.55
N VAL A 595 1.15 -19.52 19.72
CA VAL A 595 1.76 -18.18 19.92
C VAL A 595 3.24 -18.27 19.54
N SER A 596 3.53 -18.00 18.27
CA SER A 596 4.87 -17.92 17.70
C SER A 596 5.29 -16.45 17.70
N LEU A 597 6.56 -16.18 18.04
CA LEU A 597 7.24 -14.87 17.98
C LEU A 597 7.15 -14.13 16.63
N VAL A 598 6.45 -14.70 15.64
CA VAL A 598 6.15 -14.12 14.33
C VAL A 598 5.08 -13.00 14.43
N SER A 599 4.27 -12.95 15.49
CA SER A 599 3.14 -12.01 15.64
C SER A 599 3.51 -10.54 15.93
N TYR A 600 4.76 -10.22 16.29
CA TYR A 600 5.14 -8.88 16.76
C TYR A 600 6.03 -8.06 15.82
N TRP A 601 6.42 -8.62 14.66
CA TRP A 601 7.43 -8.01 13.80
C TRP A 601 6.98 -6.69 13.17
N GLU A 602 5.73 -6.60 12.76
CA GLU A 602 5.18 -5.38 12.13
C GLU A 602 5.18 -4.21 13.13
N ALA A 603 4.63 -4.43 14.32
CA ALA A 603 4.69 -3.48 15.44
C ALA A 603 6.13 -3.07 15.75
N PHE A 604 7.05 -4.04 15.80
CA PHE A 604 8.46 -3.76 16.03
C PHE A 604 9.09 -2.90 14.94
N PHE A 605 8.85 -3.19 13.66
CA PHE A 605 9.44 -2.44 12.55
C PHE A 605 8.96 -0.98 12.53
N ILE A 606 7.70 -0.74 12.90
CA ILE A 606 7.13 0.60 13.03
C ILE A 606 7.73 1.31 14.24
N LEU A 607 7.59 0.72 15.44
CA LEU A 607 7.97 1.38 16.70
C LEU A 607 9.48 1.59 16.83
N ARG A 608 10.32 0.65 16.36
CA ARG A 608 11.78 0.82 16.40
C ARG A 608 12.28 1.97 15.51
N GLY A 609 11.48 2.36 14.52
CA GLY A 609 11.77 3.47 13.61
C GLY A 609 11.49 4.83 14.24
N LEU A 610 10.85 4.87 15.42
CA LEU A 610 10.48 6.07 16.15
C LEU A 610 11.41 6.28 17.36
N LYS A 611 11.62 7.53 17.74
CA LYS A 611 12.42 7.92 18.91
C LYS A 611 11.52 8.07 20.15
N LEU A 612 10.74 7.04 20.46
CA LEU A 612 9.78 7.08 21.58
C LEU A 612 10.50 7.15 22.93
N THR A 613 10.15 8.14 23.74
CA THR A 613 10.52 8.24 25.16
C THR A 613 9.51 7.51 26.04
N GLN A 614 8.22 7.49 25.66
CA GLN A 614 7.16 6.78 26.38
C GLN A 614 6.12 6.20 25.44
N ILE A 615 5.69 4.97 25.71
CA ILE A 615 4.55 4.33 25.07
C ILE A 615 3.65 3.68 26.13
N ASP A 616 2.35 3.92 26.06
CA ASP A 616 1.36 3.25 26.90
C ASP A 616 0.42 2.40 26.05
N ILE A 617 0.38 1.10 26.33
CA ILE A 617 -0.39 0.11 25.57
C ILE A 617 -1.33 -0.68 26.48
N ALA A 618 -1.59 -0.22 27.70
CA ALA A 618 -2.42 -0.95 28.64
C ALA A 618 -3.82 -1.24 28.07
N GLY A 619 -4.30 -2.48 28.21
CA GLY A 619 -5.66 -2.86 27.77
C GLY A 619 -5.82 -3.17 26.27
N ASN A 620 -4.73 -3.18 25.49
CA ASN A 620 -4.75 -3.74 24.12
C ASN A 620 -4.65 -5.26 24.14
N ALA A 621 -5.25 -5.95 23.15
CA ALA A 621 -5.18 -7.41 23.02
C ALA A 621 -3.73 -7.92 22.88
N ILE A 622 -2.90 -7.20 22.13
CA ILE A 622 -1.47 -7.51 21.94
C ILE A 622 -0.61 -7.22 23.18
N ALA A 623 -1.10 -6.44 24.14
CA ALA A 623 -0.32 -5.96 25.29
C ALA A 623 -0.24 -7.00 26.42
N ASP A 624 0.23 -8.20 26.07
CA ASP A 624 0.59 -9.23 27.03
C ASP A 624 2.00 -8.99 27.64
N GLU A 625 2.34 -9.78 28.66
CA GLU A 625 3.64 -9.68 29.34
C GLU A 625 4.81 -9.94 28.38
N LYS A 626 4.64 -10.87 27.42
CA LYS A 626 5.69 -11.24 26.46
C LYS A 626 5.99 -10.10 25.50
N PHE A 627 4.96 -9.43 24.99
CA PHE A 627 5.09 -8.29 24.11
C PHE A 627 5.70 -7.09 24.83
N THR A 628 5.26 -6.81 26.05
CA THR A 628 5.81 -5.72 26.88
C THR A 628 7.30 -5.96 27.19
N ALA A 629 7.67 -7.19 27.58
CA ALA A 629 9.06 -7.58 27.81
C ALA A 629 9.89 -7.55 26.51
N PHE A 630 9.29 -7.93 25.38
CA PHE A 630 9.91 -7.81 24.07
C PHE A 630 10.20 -6.35 23.74
N LEU A 631 9.20 -5.44 23.81
CA LEU A 631 9.39 -4.01 23.56
C LEU A 631 10.47 -3.40 24.47
N ALA A 632 10.47 -3.74 25.76
CA ALA A 632 11.50 -3.28 26.69
C ALA A 632 12.92 -3.75 26.31
N LYS A 633 13.05 -4.94 25.70
CA LYS A 633 14.33 -5.49 25.24
C LYS A 633 14.82 -4.82 23.95
N VAL A 634 13.93 -4.55 23.00
CA VAL A 634 14.30 -3.95 21.69
C VAL A 634 14.32 -2.42 21.69
N MET A 635 13.64 -1.77 22.62
CA MET A 635 13.59 -0.31 22.78
C MET A 635 13.97 0.09 24.22
N PRO A 636 15.23 -0.13 24.64
CA PRO A 636 15.66 0.01 26.04
C PRO A 636 15.61 1.46 26.57
N CYS A 637 15.53 2.45 25.68
CA CYS A 637 15.42 3.87 26.03
C CYS A 637 13.97 4.36 26.15
N THR A 638 12.98 3.50 25.86
CA THR A 638 11.56 3.85 25.87
C THR A 638 10.89 3.34 27.15
N GLN A 639 10.18 4.22 27.85
CA GLN A 639 9.33 3.82 28.98
C GLN A 639 8.05 3.15 28.46
N VAL A 640 7.93 1.83 28.65
CA VAL A 640 6.75 1.06 28.28
C VAL A 640 5.83 0.92 29.49
N ALA A 641 4.58 1.38 29.37
CA ALA A 641 3.53 1.23 30.38
C ALA A 641 2.45 0.25 29.89
N GLY A 642 2.07 -0.69 30.75
CA GLY A 642 1.06 -1.70 30.43
C GLY A 642 1.29 -2.98 31.21
N TRP A 643 0.95 -2.99 32.51
CA TRP A 643 1.12 -4.06 33.52
C TRP A 643 2.22 -3.81 34.57
N CYS A 644 1.93 -4.15 35.83
CA CYS A 644 2.75 -3.87 37.01
C CYS A 644 4.18 -4.42 36.88
N THR A 645 5.14 -3.52 36.73
CA THR A 645 6.59 -3.78 36.68
C THR A 645 7.20 -4.21 38.03
N ILE A 646 6.42 -4.78 38.96
CA ILE A 646 6.91 -5.12 40.30
C ILE A 646 7.68 -6.45 40.31
N GLU A 647 7.45 -7.38 39.37
CA GLU A 647 8.16 -8.69 39.39
C GLU A 647 9.35 -8.80 38.41
N LEU A 648 9.48 -7.92 37.41
CA LEU A 648 10.58 -8.01 36.44
C LEU A 648 11.88 -7.31 36.87
N ILE A 649 11.81 -6.32 37.77
CA ILE A 649 13.01 -5.65 38.31
C ILE A 649 13.80 -6.60 39.24
N LEU A 650 13.14 -7.59 39.85
CA LEU A 650 13.79 -8.56 40.74
C LEU A 650 14.59 -9.64 40.01
N ILE A 651 14.41 -9.82 38.69
CA ILE A 651 15.21 -10.80 37.91
C ILE A 651 16.49 -10.16 37.36
N TYR A 652 16.56 -8.83 37.26
CA TYR A 652 17.72 -8.11 36.68
C TYR A 652 18.73 -7.58 37.71
N SER A 653 18.44 -7.63 39.01
CA SER A 653 19.44 -7.35 40.05
C SER A 653 20.45 -8.50 40.27
N ASP A 654 20.16 -9.72 39.80
CA ASP A 654 21.02 -10.89 40.06
C ASP A 654 22.03 -11.22 38.93
N PHE A 655 21.98 -10.54 37.78
CA PHE A 655 22.89 -10.80 36.65
C PHE A 655 24.08 -9.85 36.52
N HIS A 656 24.21 -8.85 37.39
CA HIS A 656 25.36 -7.93 37.41
C HIS A 656 26.32 -8.06 38.60
N CYS A 657 26.18 -9.11 39.42
CA CYS A 657 27.13 -9.39 40.52
C CYS A 657 27.71 -10.82 40.43
N SER A 658 28.27 -11.19 39.28
CA SER A 658 29.32 -12.22 39.23
C SER A 658 30.13 -12.13 37.93
N LYS A 659 31.11 -11.23 37.93
CA LYS A 659 32.38 -11.34 37.19
C LYS A 659 33.33 -10.28 37.75
N SER A 660 33.97 -10.64 38.86
CA SER A 660 35.33 -10.23 39.18
C SER A 660 36.30 -10.86 38.19
#